data_AF-L2GLN3-F1
#
_entry.id   AF-L2GLN3-F1
#
_cell.length_a   1.000
_cell.length_b   1.000
_cell.length_c   1.000
_cell.angle_alpha   90.00
_cell.angle_beta   90.00
_cell.angle_gamma   90.00
#
_symmetry.space_group_name_H-M   'P 1'
#
loop_
_entity.id
_entity.type
_entity.pdbx_description
1 polymer ?
#
loop_
_entity_poly.entity_id
_entity_poly.type
_entity_poly.pdbx_seq_one_letter_code
_entity_poly.pdbx_strand_id
1 'polypeptide(L)'
;MHIPQDFIPDFTCKTTTGALCNRHSIVQYKDSKCYVSLNNRLNLWDLNSTELLKSFGTRSYRVTSFYVSEHYLFIGYEDGSIEIIRNNDFNNNQLIELNESTILKIHPKRVSKIIVMDDRMISASTGGTICCYDLLLSEMLHYFKGNSASVENLVPLNNSKFCAVCGDKSIKIWNVDSEAIEDAIAFDGYVFDAVIKGEEALVFLKTGSSHFVNLSDKSMRPFEKFRNIRNVRLKSNILCIQCQRKTSIFESMKENSLGLHLLKRFESSTDYSNFDLVGKDPCFISLSNRIVLGNNIYTFGFHENDVTGIKIEKSRIYSLSKDKIVVWERMVDNLLATSENAQTLGNEFGEEKLSKESLVVNSCINLSGATCFAFFCSQIVVGTNEGVQIFDSKFYEIKSELNIGKVISIDSIETALAVCTGNVIRFYDSAFSECNTITVPETVVYSRFSPEGDYFLCSCLDNKIYQFKYPSLELRVVLYGHSLPVRHFSISADQKLLVSCGADKLVKIWGLEFGECRKTIVGDSANVEFLNDTLFIFSDKELQYFNYFERLKKLKMFNPGAICIGHDYFVVGTGSGLAVFGMSKYELARDDESSELVTVSPKSIADVRDYDMFLCHLERLETDFSDPSVQEFYQFIEKLDFNELKKYLHVIDHVSIRILLEVIAQTIDLNPLTTSRMFVQLVKNHRDVAHTDTFRKIYSKMLERVRNTRELYNTSLAQLDADLSNYTID
;
A
#
# COMPACT_ATOMS: atom_id res chain seq x y z
N MET A 1 -18.34 -15.98 -1.81
CA MET A 1 -17.60 -16.09 -0.54
C MET A 1 -18.61 -15.90 0.59
N HIS A 2 -18.89 -16.92 1.40
CA HIS A 2 -19.70 -16.73 2.61
C HIS A 2 -18.77 -16.62 3.81
N ILE A 3 -18.43 -15.38 4.13
CA ILE A 3 -17.91 -15.04 5.45
C ILE A 3 -19.14 -14.93 6.37
N PRO A 4 -19.14 -15.55 7.57
CA PRO A 4 -20.30 -15.52 8.45
C PRO A 4 -20.73 -14.07 8.73
N GLN A 5 -22.05 -13.82 8.81
CA GLN A 5 -22.66 -12.49 8.92
C GLN A 5 -22.10 -11.64 10.07
N ASP A 6 -21.51 -12.28 11.08
CA ASP A 6 -20.96 -11.65 12.28
C ASP A 6 -19.45 -11.35 12.20
N PHE A 7 -18.74 -11.81 11.16
CA PHE A 7 -17.31 -11.59 11.03
C PHE A 7 -17.02 -10.24 10.38
N ILE A 8 -16.47 -9.33 11.17
CA ILE A 8 -15.97 -8.03 10.74
C ILE A 8 -14.44 -8.13 10.64
N PRO A 9 -13.86 -8.20 9.44
CA PRO A 9 -12.42 -8.21 9.29
C PRO A 9 -11.82 -6.85 9.64
N ASP A 10 -10.82 -6.85 10.52
CA ASP A 10 -9.98 -5.68 10.69
C ASP A 10 -8.83 -5.69 9.69
N PHE A 11 -8.59 -4.55 9.08
CA PHE A 11 -7.58 -4.38 8.07
C PHE A 11 -6.55 -3.35 8.52
N THR A 12 -5.30 -3.78 8.51
CA THR A 12 -4.17 -2.93 8.85
C THR A 12 -3.36 -2.65 7.60
N CYS A 13 -2.99 -1.38 7.40
CA CYS A 13 -2.11 -1.00 6.30
C CYS A 13 -0.75 -1.65 6.54
N LYS A 14 -0.40 -2.67 5.73
CA LYS A 14 0.87 -3.38 5.83
C LYS A 14 1.95 -2.56 5.15
N THR A 15 1.72 -2.20 3.88
CA THR A 15 2.71 -1.49 3.07
C THR A 15 2.07 -0.45 2.16
N THR A 16 2.81 0.65 1.95
CA THR A 16 2.52 1.67 0.95
C THR A 16 3.73 1.74 0.02
N THR A 17 3.54 1.43 -1.26
CA THR A 17 4.62 1.34 -2.26
C THR A 17 4.21 2.07 -3.55
N GLY A 18 5.16 2.24 -4.47
CA GLY A 18 4.86 2.74 -5.82
C GLY A 18 4.71 4.24 -6.00
N ALA A 19 4.83 5.04 -4.94
CA ALA A 19 5.03 6.48 -5.06
C ALA A 19 6.39 6.86 -4.48
N LEU A 20 7.16 7.63 -5.24
CA LEU A 20 8.42 8.18 -4.78
C LEU A 20 8.18 9.49 -4.02
N CYS A 21 7.34 10.37 -4.57
CA CYS A 21 7.18 11.72 -4.05
C CYS A 21 5.74 12.25 -4.21
N ASN A 22 5.46 13.36 -3.55
CA ASN A 22 4.23 14.12 -3.74
C ASN A 22 4.55 15.63 -3.77
N ARG A 23 3.54 16.50 -3.92
CA ARG A 23 3.77 17.96 -4.00
C ARG A 23 4.45 18.61 -2.79
N HIS A 24 4.49 17.93 -1.65
CA HIS A 24 5.19 18.44 -0.48
C HIS A 24 6.15 17.40 0.10
N SER A 25 6.74 16.59 -0.78
CA SER A 25 7.87 15.75 -0.42
C SER A 25 9.11 16.61 -0.24
N ILE A 26 9.94 16.25 0.72
CA ILE A 26 11.22 16.87 1.01
C ILE A 26 12.29 15.83 0.71
N VAL A 27 13.46 16.32 0.31
CA VAL A 27 14.56 15.50 -0.19
C VAL A 27 15.85 15.94 0.46
N GLN A 28 16.68 14.97 0.82
CA GLN A 28 18.06 15.20 1.23
C GLN A 28 18.93 14.07 0.70
N TYR A 29 20.07 14.41 0.10
CA TYR A 29 21.05 13.47 -0.37
C TYR A 29 22.29 13.50 0.53
N LYS A 30 22.67 12.33 1.04
CA LYS A 30 23.83 12.15 1.92
C LYS A 30 24.43 10.77 1.68
N ASP A 31 25.76 10.69 1.54
CA ASP A 31 26.54 9.45 1.45
C ASP A 31 26.04 8.45 0.39
N SER A 32 25.80 8.95 -0.82
CA SER A 32 25.25 8.15 -1.95
C SER A 32 23.83 7.61 -1.77
N LYS A 33 23.14 8.02 -0.70
CA LYS A 33 21.77 7.63 -0.39
C LYS A 33 20.83 8.84 -0.46
N CYS A 34 19.61 8.61 -0.94
CA CYS A 34 18.59 9.63 -1.13
C CYS A 34 17.44 9.44 -0.14
N TYR A 35 17.24 10.42 0.74
CA TYR A 35 16.10 10.47 1.66
C TYR A 35 14.96 11.23 1.01
N VAL A 36 13.80 10.60 0.91
CA VAL A 36 12.61 11.18 0.30
C VAL A 36 11.42 10.98 1.21
N SER A 37 10.76 12.06 1.61
CA SER A 37 9.54 11.96 2.41
C SER A 37 8.31 11.70 1.53
N LEU A 38 7.52 10.70 1.87
CA LEU A 38 6.25 10.38 1.24
C LEU A 38 5.13 10.33 2.29
N ASN A 39 4.27 11.33 2.29
CA ASN A 39 3.18 11.47 3.27
C ASN A 39 3.70 11.34 4.72
N ASN A 40 3.39 10.25 5.39
CA ASN A 40 3.76 9.95 6.77
C ASN A 40 5.05 9.13 6.94
N ARG A 41 5.70 8.74 5.83
CA ARG A 41 6.93 7.96 5.84
C ARG A 41 8.09 8.76 5.26
N LEU A 42 9.30 8.45 5.72
CA LEU A 42 10.56 8.89 5.14
C LEU A 42 11.28 7.67 4.58
N ASN A 43 11.47 7.64 3.27
CA ASN A 43 12.05 6.52 2.55
C ASN A 43 13.51 6.80 2.20
N LEU A 44 14.37 5.82 2.42
CA LEU A 44 15.78 5.82 2.08
C LEU A 44 16.01 4.97 0.84
N TRP A 45 16.45 5.61 -0.23
CA TRP A 45 16.70 4.99 -1.53
C TRP A 45 18.20 4.97 -1.81
N ASP A 46 18.66 3.85 -2.36
CA ASP A 46 19.96 3.81 -3.03
C ASP A 46 19.76 4.14 -4.52
N LEU A 47 20.50 5.12 -5.04
CA LEU A 47 20.38 5.53 -6.44
C LEU A 47 21.05 4.55 -7.40
N ASN A 48 22.04 3.78 -6.93
CA ASN A 48 22.77 2.84 -7.78
C ASN A 48 21.95 1.58 -8.06
N SER A 49 21.36 0.99 -7.02
CA SER A 49 20.48 -0.19 -7.14
C SER A 49 19.04 0.17 -7.48
N THR A 50 18.62 1.43 -7.31
CA THR A 50 17.22 1.87 -7.36
C THR A 50 16.30 1.16 -6.36
N GLU A 51 16.87 0.55 -5.33
CA GLU A 51 16.13 -0.19 -4.31
C GLU A 51 15.81 0.69 -3.10
N LEU A 52 14.68 0.37 -2.45
CA LEU A 52 14.28 0.95 -1.18
C LEU A 52 15.04 0.23 -0.05
N LEU A 53 15.98 0.92 0.58
CA LEU A 53 16.76 0.36 1.69
C LEU A 53 15.94 0.30 2.98
N LYS A 54 15.31 1.42 3.37
CA LYS A 54 14.59 1.54 4.65
C LYS A 54 13.46 2.56 4.54
N SER A 55 12.37 2.32 5.27
CA SER A 55 11.32 3.32 5.48
C SER A 55 11.19 3.61 6.97
N PHE A 56 11.09 4.89 7.31
CA PHE A 56 10.94 5.41 8.66
C PHE A 56 9.57 6.10 8.77
N GLY A 57 9.03 6.19 9.98
CA GLY A 57 7.77 6.88 10.26
C GLY A 57 6.63 5.93 10.63
N THR A 58 6.18 6.07 11.87
CA THR A 58 5.16 5.22 12.50
C THR A 58 3.79 5.90 12.58
N ARG A 59 3.73 7.23 12.41
CA ARG A 59 2.52 8.03 12.66
C ARG A 59 1.57 8.07 11.47
N SER A 60 0.31 8.41 11.76
CA SER A 60 -0.70 8.76 10.75
C SER A 60 -0.53 10.17 10.18
N TYR A 61 0.40 10.97 10.73
CA TYR A 61 0.59 12.37 10.35
C TYR A 61 1.67 12.50 9.29
N ARG A 62 1.52 13.51 8.45
CA ARG A 62 2.45 13.80 7.38
C ARG A 62 3.79 14.31 7.94
N VAL A 63 4.90 13.85 7.35
CA VAL A 63 6.24 14.41 7.53
C VAL A 63 6.30 15.78 6.86
N THR A 64 6.65 16.80 7.64
CA THR A 64 6.71 18.20 7.18
C THR A 64 8.13 18.76 7.15
N SER A 65 9.07 18.15 7.87
CA SER A 65 10.49 18.52 7.86
C SER A 65 11.32 17.34 8.32
N PHE A 66 12.55 17.22 7.86
CA PHE A 66 13.50 16.27 8.45
C PHE A 66 14.93 16.81 8.34
N TYR A 67 15.82 16.28 9.18
CA TYR A 67 17.24 16.62 9.18
C TYR A 67 18.08 15.36 9.44
N VAL A 68 19.05 15.10 8.56
CA VAL A 68 19.99 13.98 8.70
C VAL A 68 21.35 14.50 9.20
N SER A 69 21.69 14.17 10.45
CA SER A 69 23.03 14.32 11.03
C SER A 69 23.89 13.08 10.75
N GLU A 70 25.14 13.05 11.23
CA GLU A 70 25.98 11.84 11.17
C GLU A 70 25.43 10.73 12.07
N HIS A 71 25.03 11.09 13.30
CA HIS A 71 24.58 10.12 14.31
C HIS A 71 23.06 10.08 14.53
N TYR A 72 22.33 11.07 14.02
CA TYR A 72 20.90 11.22 14.31
C TYR A 72 20.09 11.55 13.05
N LEU A 73 18.89 10.99 12.98
CA LEU A 73 17.86 11.35 12.02
C LEU A 73 16.68 11.98 12.77
N PHE A 74 16.31 13.19 12.39
CA PHE A 74 15.19 13.93 12.97
C PHE A 74 14.04 14.03 11.97
N ILE A 75 12.84 13.65 12.37
CA ILE A 75 11.63 13.70 11.55
C ILE A 75 10.58 14.54 12.26
N GLY A 76 10.18 15.66 11.66
CA GLY A 76 9.11 16.52 12.14
C GLY A 76 7.79 16.26 11.43
N TYR A 77 6.70 16.25 12.19
CA TYR A 77 5.36 15.93 11.73
C TYR A 77 4.40 17.13 11.74
N GLU A 78 3.28 16.97 11.04
CA GLU A 78 2.21 17.96 10.94
C GLU A 78 1.52 18.29 12.28
N ASP A 79 1.52 17.35 13.22
CA ASP A 79 0.96 17.54 14.56
C ASP A 79 1.90 18.29 15.52
N GLY A 80 3.12 18.61 15.09
CA GLY A 80 4.15 19.26 15.90
C GLY A 80 5.04 18.31 16.69
N SER A 81 4.90 16.99 16.49
CA SER A 81 5.82 16.00 17.06
C SER A 81 7.11 15.89 16.25
N ILE A 82 8.19 15.52 16.94
CA ILE A 82 9.50 15.24 16.38
C ILE A 82 9.92 13.85 16.83
N GLU A 83 10.25 12.99 15.87
CA GLU A 83 10.83 11.67 16.11
C GLU A 83 12.35 11.76 15.88
N ILE A 84 13.09 11.35 16.89
CA ILE A 84 14.55 11.29 16.89
C ILE A 84 14.94 9.83 16.79
N ILE A 85 15.73 9.51 15.78
CA ILE A 85 16.23 8.19 15.50
C ILE A 85 17.75 8.22 15.63
N ARG A 86 18.29 7.48 16.60
CA ARG A 86 19.74 7.22 16.67
C ARG A 86 20.16 6.35 15.50
N ASN A 87 21.27 6.71 14.89
CA ASN A 87 21.77 6.09 13.68
C ASN A 87 23.14 5.48 13.97
N ASN A 88 23.14 4.23 14.43
CA ASN A 88 24.37 3.54 14.82
C ASN A 88 25.16 2.95 13.65
N ASP A 89 24.60 2.81 12.44
CA ASP A 89 25.36 2.26 11.32
C ASP A 89 24.94 2.79 9.96
N PHE A 90 25.75 3.70 9.42
CA PHE A 90 25.79 3.97 7.98
C PHE A 90 26.78 3.07 7.23
N ASN A 91 27.73 2.46 7.94
CA ASN A 91 28.92 1.83 7.36
C ASN A 91 28.95 0.29 7.41
N ASN A 92 28.11 -0.34 8.24
CA ASN A 92 28.01 -1.79 8.26
C ASN A 92 26.71 -2.24 7.60
N ASN A 93 26.83 -3.09 6.59
CA ASN A 93 25.72 -3.88 6.03
C ASN A 93 25.19 -4.94 7.02
N GLN A 94 25.43 -4.77 8.33
CA GLN A 94 24.79 -5.58 9.35
C GLN A 94 23.51 -4.89 9.79
N LEU A 95 22.43 -5.66 9.63
CA LEU A 95 21.11 -5.39 10.17
C LEU A 95 21.25 -5.13 11.68
N ILE A 96 21.10 -3.87 12.09
CA ILE A 96 20.86 -3.56 13.51
C ILE A 96 19.37 -3.29 13.69
N GLU A 97 18.78 -4.22 14.43
CA GLU A 97 17.46 -4.21 15.01
C GLU A 97 17.28 -3.04 15.98
N LEU A 98 16.04 -2.54 16.04
CA LEU A 98 15.57 -1.66 17.10
C LEU A 98 16.33 -0.34 17.20
N ASN A 99 16.13 0.54 16.21
CA ASN A 99 16.33 1.96 16.46
C ASN A 99 15.34 2.36 17.56
N GLU A 100 15.81 2.59 18.79
CA GLU A 100 15.05 3.28 19.82
C GLU A 100 14.67 4.67 19.28
N SER A 101 13.47 4.79 18.71
CA SER A 101 12.97 6.07 18.26
C SER A 101 12.33 6.79 19.45
N THR A 102 12.90 7.94 19.80
CA THR A 102 12.34 8.77 20.85
C THR A 102 11.42 9.80 20.21
N ILE A 103 10.18 9.85 20.66
CA ILE A 103 9.17 10.74 20.08
C ILE A 103 8.83 11.84 21.08
N LEU A 104 9.03 13.08 20.66
CA LEU A 104 8.82 14.27 21.48
C LEU A 104 7.70 15.11 20.88
N LYS A 105 6.70 15.44 21.69
CA LYS A 105 5.67 16.42 21.28
C LYS A 105 6.08 17.81 21.74
N ILE A 106 6.88 18.48 20.91
CA ILE A 106 7.50 19.77 21.23
C ILE A 106 6.59 20.93 20.87
N HIS A 107 5.93 20.86 19.71
CA HIS A 107 5.15 21.98 19.18
C HIS A 107 3.64 21.69 19.16
N PRO A 108 2.79 22.73 19.29
CA PRO A 108 1.33 22.59 19.17
C PRO A 108 0.84 22.59 17.72
N LYS A 109 1.67 23.04 16.78
CA LYS A 109 1.37 23.11 15.33
C LYS A 109 2.51 22.47 14.55
N ARG A 110 2.28 22.21 13.24
CA ARG A 110 3.26 21.55 12.35
C ARG A 110 4.68 22.10 12.47
N VAL A 111 5.64 21.18 12.46
CA VAL A 111 7.06 21.51 12.43
C VAL A 111 7.40 22.05 11.04
N SER A 112 7.96 23.26 10.96
CA SER A 112 8.35 23.88 9.69
C SER A 112 9.81 23.57 9.32
N LYS A 113 10.72 23.60 10.29
CA LYS A 113 12.14 23.34 10.07
C LYS A 113 12.80 22.75 11.31
N ILE A 114 13.80 21.88 11.07
CA ILE A 114 14.68 21.34 12.11
C ILE A 114 16.12 21.58 11.65
N ILE A 115 16.95 22.06 12.55
CA ILE A 115 18.41 22.20 12.39
C ILE A 115 19.10 21.63 13.62
N VAL A 116 20.35 21.23 13.45
CA VAL A 116 21.24 20.79 14.54
C VAL A 116 22.44 21.71 14.57
N MET A 117 22.81 22.16 15.76
CA MET A 117 23.95 23.03 16.03
C MET A 117 24.72 22.40 17.18
N ASP A 118 25.90 21.87 16.89
CA ASP A 118 26.66 20.99 17.80
C ASP A 118 25.77 19.86 18.34
N ASP A 119 25.56 19.79 19.65
CA ASP A 119 24.73 18.78 20.32
C ASP A 119 23.30 19.26 20.63
N ARG A 120 22.89 20.40 20.06
CA ARG A 120 21.58 21.00 20.28
C ARG A 120 20.72 20.92 19.03
N MET A 121 19.51 20.43 19.18
CA MET A 121 18.47 20.45 18.13
C MET A 121 17.61 21.70 18.27
N ILE A 122 17.51 22.49 17.20
CA ILE A 122 16.60 23.63 17.14
C ILE A 122 15.47 23.31 16.16
N SER A 123 14.24 23.40 16.66
CA SER A 123 13.03 23.12 15.91
C SER A 123 12.13 24.34 15.86
N ALA A 124 11.50 24.56 14.71
CA ALA A 124 10.55 25.64 14.49
C ALA A 124 9.18 25.11 14.08
N SER A 125 8.14 25.86 14.45
CA SER A 125 6.75 25.57 14.09
C SER A 125 6.12 26.74 13.32
N THR A 126 5.08 26.43 12.54
CA THR A 126 4.21 27.46 11.97
C THR A 126 3.39 28.22 13.00
N GLY A 127 3.37 27.76 14.25
CA GLY A 127 2.85 28.55 15.37
C GLY A 127 3.72 29.73 15.77
N GLY A 128 4.90 29.90 15.17
CA GLY A 128 5.88 30.93 15.57
C GLY A 128 6.84 30.49 16.68
N THR A 129 6.60 29.31 17.25
CA THR A 129 7.36 28.80 18.38
C THR A 129 8.64 28.15 17.90
N ILE A 130 9.77 28.50 18.52
CA ILE A 130 11.07 27.87 18.28
C ILE A 130 11.52 27.22 19.60
N CYS A 131 12.04 26.01 19.52
CA CYS A 131 12.48 25.23 20.67
C CYS A 131 13.93 24.79 20.47
N CYS A 132 14.75 24.92 21.51
CA CYS A 132 16.08 24.34 21.62
C CYS A 132 16.02 23.11 22.55
N TYR A 133 16.51 21.98 22.07
CA TYR A 133 16.52 20.71 22.77
C TYR A 133 17.94 20.16 22.82
N ASP A 134 18.40 19.78 24.00
CA ASP A 134 19.72 19.18 24.18
C ASP A 134 19.65 17.68 23.91
N LEU A 135 20.48 17.18 22.98
CA LEU A 135 20.51 15.77 22.62
C LEU A 135 21.21 14.91 23.67
N LEU A 136 22.15 15.48 24.43
CA LEU A 136 22.91 14.75 25.45
C LEU A 136 22.10 14.60 26.73
N LEU A 137 21.50 15.71 27.19
CA LEU A 137 20.69 15.73 28.41
C LEU A 137 19.26 15.22 28.17
N SER A 138 18.82 15.14 26.91
CA SER A 138 17.44 14.79 26.54
C SER A 138 16.39 15.72 27.20
N GLU A 139 16.74 16.99 27.35
CA GLU A 139 15.90 18.00 27.96
C GLU A 139 15.68 19.20 27.04
N MET A 140 14.53 19.84 27.19
CA MET A 140 14.24 21.11 26.53
C MET A 140 14.96 22.23 27.27
N LEU A 141 15.91 22.90 26.62
CA LEU A 141 16.66 24.00 27.20
C LEU A 141 15.87 25.31 27.14
N HIS A 142 15.48 25.71 25.92
CA HIS A 142 14.97 27.04 25.66
C HIS A 142 13.73 27.02 24.78
N TYR A 143 12.81 27.92 25.09
CA TYR A 143 11.60 28.12 24.32
C TYR A 143 11.48 29.59 23.91
N PHE A 144 11.85 29.90 22.67
CA PHE A 144 11.95 31.26 22.17
C PHE A 144 10.55 31.81 21.82
N LYS A 145 9.98 32.62 22.73
CA LYS A 145 8.73 33.36 22.54
C LYS A 145 9.02 34.78 22.09
N GLY A 146 8.96 35.03 20.79
CA GLY A 146 9.04 36.39 20.26
C GLY A 146 8.49 36.57 18.84
N ASN A 147 7.91 35.52 18.26
CA ASN A 147 7.38 35.56 16.91
C ASN A 147 5.85 35.61 16.95
N SER A 148 5.28 36.63 16.32
CA SER A 148 3.83 36.80 16.19
C SER A 148 3.25 36.02 15.01
N ALA A 149 4.09 35.41 14.17
CA ALA A 149 3.72 34.72 12.94
C ALA A 149 4.52 33.43 12.74
N SER A 150 4.20 32.67 11.69
CA SER A 150 4.87 31.40 11.34
C SER A 150 6.35 31.58 11.09
N VAL A 151 7.17 30.65 11.57
CA VAL A 151 8.58 30.57 11.16
C VAL A 151 8.66 29.69 9.93
N GLU A 152 9.09 30.27 8.80
CA GLU A 152 9.15 29.57 7.50
C GLU A 152 10.48 28.84 7.31
N ASN A 153 11.59 29.42 7.79
CA ASN A 153 12.92 28.79 7.71
C ASN A 153 13.81 29.14 8.92
N LEU A 154 14.77 28.27 9.19
CA LEU A 154 15.83 28.45 10.19
C LEU A 154 17.19 28.29 9.51
N VAL A 155 18.11 29.22 9.76
CA VAL A 155 19.47 29.22 9.18
C VAL A 155 20.49 29.42 10.30
N PRO A 156 21.41 28.47 10.54
CA PRO A 156 22.50 28.66 11.50
C PRO A 156 23.51 29.69 10.94
N LEU A 157 23.98 30.61 11.79
CA LEU A 157 25.03 31.59 11.44
C LEU A 157 26.40 31.12 11.91
N ASN A 158 26.45 30.68 13.16
CA ASN A 158 27.60 30.10 13.86
C ASN A 158 27.05 29.22 14.99
N ASN A 159 27.90 28.55 15.77
CA ASN A 159 27.43 27.61 16.81
C ASN A 159 26.57 28.27 17.90
N SER A 160 26.65 29.60 18.08
CA SER A 160 25.90 30.33 19.11
C SER A 160 24.70 31.13 18.61
N LYS A 161 24.55 31.34 17.30
CA LYS A 161 23.51 32.19 16.72
C LYS A 161 22.84 31.53 15.54
N PHE A 162 21.52 31.70 15.48
CA PHE A 162 20.72 31.29 14.35
C PHE A 162 19.77 32.40 13.93
N CYS A 163 19.35 32.33 12.69
CA CYS A 163 18.48 33.28 12.06
C CYS A 163 17.13 32.61 11.76
N ALA A 164 16.04 33.24 12.20
CA ALA A 164 14.69 32.80 12.00
C ALA A 164 13.97 33.70 10.99
N VAL A 165 13.54 33.10 9.88
CA VAL A 165 12.72 33.77 8.87
C VAL A 165 11.27 33.70 9.29
N CYS A 166 10.69 34.84 9.62
CA CYS A 166 9.36 34.93 10.20
C CYS A 166 8.35 35.50 9.20
N GLY A 167 7.13 34.96 9.23
CA GLY A 167 6.00 35.40 8.43
C GLY A 167 5.44 36.77 8.84
N ASP A 168 5.99 37.40 9.87
CA ASP A 168 5.69 38.78 10.30
C ASP A 168 6.46 39.82 9.47
N LYS A 169 6.94 39.40 8.28
CA LYS A 169 7.77 40.18 7.35
C LYS A 169 9.14 40.55 7.93
N SER A 170 9.63 39.78 8.89
CA SER A 170 10.91 40.05 9.53
C SER A 170 11.84 38.84 9.51
N ILE A 171 13.14 39.15 9.62
CA ILE A 171 14.19 38.19 9.90
C ILE A 171 14.74 38.53 11.28
N LYS A 172 14.78 37.55 12.18
CA LYS A 172 15.24 37.73 13.56
C LYS A 172 16.46 36.86 13.83
N ILE A 173 17.50 37.46 14.41
CA ILE A 173 18.71 36.77 14.86
C ILE A 173 18.57 36.50 16.35
N TRP A 174 18.73 35.23 16.69
CA TRP A 174 18.64 34.72 18.05
C TRP A 174 19.98 34.17 18.47
N ASN A 175 20.30 34.39 19.74
CA ASN A 175 21.39 33.69 20.40
C ASN A 175 20.82 32.44 21.08
N VAL A 176 21.48 31.31 20.90
CA VAL A 176 21.03 30.01 21.42
C VAL A 176 21.02 30.02 22.95
N ASP A 177 21.95 30.72 23.61
CA ASP A 177 22.14 30.67 25.06
C ASP A 177 21.30 31.70 25.84
N SER A 178 20.98 32.86 25.24
CA SER A 178 20.43 34.00 26.00
C SER A 178 18.92 34.20 25.86
N GLU A 179 18.22 33.34 25.13
CA GLU A 179 16.79 33.46 24.76
C GLU A 179 16.38 34.79 24.12
N ALA A 180 17.33 35.71 23.91
CA ALA A 180 17.07 37.07 23.49
C ALA A 180 17.20 37.21 21.96
N ILE A 181 16.38 38.11 21.42
CA ILE A 181 16.53 38.58 20.04
C ILE A 181 17.68 39.57 20.05
N GLU A 182 18.76 39.24 19.35
CA GLU A 182 19.90 40.15 19.18
C GLU A 182 19.59 41.21 18.12
N ASP A 183 18.96 40.79 17.01
CA ASP A 183 18.61 41.71 15.94
C ASP A 183 17.33 41.30 15.22
N ALA A 184 16.64 42.29 14.67
CA ALA A 184 15.44 42.12 13.88
C ALA A 184 15.45 43.08 12.69
N ILE A 185 15.32 42.53 11.48
CA ILE A 185 15.29 43.28 10.22
C ILE A 185 13.91 43.10 9.60
N ALA A 186 13.20 44.21 9.39
CA ALA A 186 11.85 44.23 8.82
C ALA A 186 11.87 44.52 7.31
N PHE A 187 10.93 43.93 6.59
CA PHE A 187 10.75 44.08 5.15
C PHE A 187 9.32 44.52 4.81
N ASP A 188 9.14 45.18 3.67
CA ASP A 188 7.81 45.65 3.23
C ASP A 188 6.87 44.48 2.85
N GLY A 189 7.45 43.36 2.43
CA GLY A 189 6.76 42.16 1.97
C GLY A 189 6.98 40.93 2.85
N TYR A 190 6.15 39.91 2.68
CA TYR A 190 6.34 38.62 3.34
C TYR A 190 7.60 37.93 2.85
N VAL A 191 8.50 37.62 3.78
CA VAL A 191 9.69 36.83 3.48
C VAL A 191 9.27 35.38 3.26
N PHE A 192 9.71 34.81 2.14
CA PHE A 192 9.49 33.41 1.78
C PHE A 192 10.63 32.55 2.31
N ASP A 193 11.86 32.93 1.99
CA ASP A 193 13.06 32.21 2.36
C ASP A 193 14.24 33.18 2.48
N ALA A 194 15.28 32.80 3.23
CA ALA A 194 16.52 33.54 3.32
C ALA A 194 17.70 32.57 3.34
N VAL A 195 18.76 32.95 2.65
CA VAL A 195 20.04 32.24 2.62
C VAL A 195 21.09 33.15 3.21
N ILE A 196 21.92 32.63 4.12
CA ILE A 196 22.93 33.44 4.79
C ILE A 196 24.29 32.77 4.63
N LYS A 197 25.31 33.58 4.37
CA LYS A 197 26.71 33.15 4.31
C LYS A 197 27.61 34.27 4.84
N GLY A 198 28.26 34.04 5.98
CA GLY A 198 29.01 35.08 6.67
C GLY A 198 28.09 36.19 7.18
N GLU A 199 28.43 37.45 6.89
CA GLU A 199 27.62 38.62 7.26
C GLU A 199 26.58 39.01 6.20
N GLU A 200 26.59 38.39 5.02
CA GLU A 200 25.65 38.70 3.95
C GLU A 200 24.49 37.69 3.93
N ALA A 201 23.26 38.20 3.89
CA ALA A 201 22.03 37.45 3.71
C ALA A 201 21.38 37.78 2.37
N LEU A 202 20.98 36.77 1.61
CA LEU A 202 20.12 36.91 0.44
C LEU A 202 18.69 36.51 0.82
N VAL A 203 17.79 37.49 0.77
CA VAL A 203 16.41 37.38 1.23
C VAL A 203 15.47 37.35 0.03
N PHE A 204 14.50 36.44 0.06
CA PHE A 204 13.50 36.25 -1.00
C PHE A 204 12.11 36.60 -0.48
N LEU A 205 11.43 37.53 -1.14
CA LEU A 205 10.06 37.90 -0.82
C LEU A 205 9.05 37.08 -1.64
N LYS A 206 7.86 36.83 -1.09
CA LYS A 206 6.76 36.13 -1.79
C LYS A 206 6.30 36.86 -3.07
N THR A 207 6.55 38.16 -3.17
CA THR A 207 6.30 38.98 -4.37
C THR A 207 7.27 38.67 -5.52
N GLY A 208 8.33 37.91 -5.24
CA GLY A 208 9.35 37.51 -6.20
C GLY A 208 10.59 38.41 -6.24
N SER A 209 10.63 39.51 -5.48
CA SER A 209 11.84 40.32 -5.34
C SER A 209 12.85 39.66 -4.41
N SER A 210 14.14 39.80 -4.72
CA SER A 210 15.24 39.36 -3.86
C SER A 210 16.18 40.52 -3.50
N HIS A 211 16.67 40.51 -2.27
CA HIS A 211 17.51 41.56 -1.70
C HIS A 211 18.72 40.95 -0.98
N PHE A 212 19.91 41.47 -1.27
CA PHE A 212 21.06 41.31 -0.41
C PHE A 212 20.94 42.22 0.79
N VAL A 213 21.23 41.69 1.97
CA VAL A 213 21.18 42.38 3.24
C VAL A 213 22.50 42.12 3.94
N ASN A 214 23.25 43.18 4.26
CA ASN A 214 24.37 43.04 5.17
C ASN A 214 23.81 43.03 6.61
N LEU A 215 24.11 41.99 7.39
CA LEU A 215 23.59 41.82 8.75
C LEU A 215 24.18 42.83 9.73
N SER A 216 25.43 43.27 9.53
CA SER A 216 26.09 44.26 10.39
C SER A 216 25.61 45.68 10.11
N ASP A 217 25.60 46.08 8.83
CA ASP A 217 25.23 47.44 8.41
C ASP A 217 23.74 47.65 8.17
N LYS A 218 22.95 46.57 8.13
CA LYS A 218 21.52 46.54 7.73
C LYS A 218 21.26 47.16 6.34
N SER A 219 22.31 47.27 5.52
CA SER A 219 22.19 47.84 4.17
C SER A 219 21.55 46.84 3.22
N MET A 220 20.60 47.32 2.39
CA MET A 220 19.86 46.49 1.45
C MET A 220 20.23 46.84 0.00
N ARG A 221 20.54 45.81 -0.81
CA ARG A 221 20.81 45.95 -2.25
C ARG A 221 19.90 45.01 -3.03
N PRO A 222 19.18 45.46 -4.07
CA PRO A 222 18.37 44.57 -4.90
C PRO A 222 19.25 43.63 -5.73
N PHE A 223 18.80 42.39 -5.93
CA PHE A 223 19.49 41.40 -6.77
C PHE A 223 18.72 41.13 -8.08
N GLU A 224 17.92 40.06 -8.14
CA GLU A 224 17.11 39.70 -9.30
C GLU A 224 15.63 39.53 -8.88
N LYS A 225 14.73 39.68 -9.86
CA LYS A 225 13.31 39.38 -9.65
C LYS A 225 12.98 38.02 -10.25
N PHE A 226 12.50 37.10 -9.41
CA PHE A 226 12.12 35.75 -9.78
C PHE A 226 10.60 35.60 -9.70
N ARG A 227 9.99 34.91 -10.69
CA ARG A 227 8.54 34.67 -10.68
C ARG A 227 8.25 33.31 -10.04
N ASN A 228 7.49 33.31 -8.94
CA ASN A 228 7.08 32.10 -8.20
C ASN A 228 8.24 31.19 -7.81
N ILE A 229 9.08 31.67 -6.89
CA ILE A 229 10.12 30.87 -6.24
C ILE A 229 9.44 29.74 -5.45
N ARG A 230 9.88 28.50 -5.67
CA ARG A 230 9.39 27.33 -4.93
C ARG A 230 10.36 26.87 -3.86
N ASN A 231 11.65 26.81 -4.17
CA ASN A 231 12.68 26.30 -3.25
C ASN A 231 14.00 27.06 -3.49
N VAL A 232 14.74 27.30 -2.41
CA VAL A 232 16.10 27.83 -2.45
C VAL A 232 17.00 26.98 -1.56
N ARG A 233 18.20 26.64 -2.04
CA ARG A 233 19.19 25.88 -1.28
C ARG A 233 20.59 26.43 -1.50
N LEU A 234 21.32 26.58 -0.40
CA LEU A 234 22.75 26.89 -0.40
C LEU A 234 23.50 25.72 0.24
N LYS A 235 24.52 25.21 -0.45
CA LYS A 235 25.45 24.22 0.10
C LYS A 235 26.87 24.61 -0.29
N SER A 236 27.73 24.79 0.70
CA SER A 236 29.11 25.29 0.54
C SER A 236 29.14 26.65 -0.21
N ASN A 237 29.49 26.64 -1.50
CA ASN A 237 29.59 27.84 -2.34
C ASN A 237 28.52 27.90 -3.43
N ILE A 238 27.60 26.95 -3.50
CA ILE A 238 26.65 26.85 -4.61
C ILE A 238 25.25 27.16 -4.10
N LEU A 239 24.66 28.18 -4.71
CA LEU A 239 23.28 28.60 -4.50
C LEU A 239 22.45 28.12 -5.69
N CYS A 240 21.40 27.36 -5.42
CA CYS A 240 20.42 27.00 -6.42
C CYS A 240 19.06 27.59 -6.07
N ILE A 241 18.45 28.22 -7.07
CA ILE A 241 17.14 28.85 -6.97
C ILE A 241 16.22 28.16 -7.96
N GLN A 242 15.13 27.60 -7.46
CA GLN A 242 14.11 26.98 -8.29
C GLN A 242 12.87 27.85 -8.41
N CYS A 243 12.57 28.25 -9.64
CA CYS A 243 11.26 28.70 -10.08
C CYS A 243 10.54 27.54 -10.77
N GLN A 244 9.21 27.56 -10.85
CA GLN A 244 8.35 26.45 -11.35
C GLN A 244 9.02 25.46 -12.33
N ARG A 245 9.49 25.92 -13.50
CA ARG A 245 10.21 25.11 -14.50
C ARG A 245 11.65 25.55 -14.77
N LYS A 246 12.13 26.59 -14.08
CA LYS A 246 13.46 27.17 -14.32
C LYS A 246 14.30 27.04 -13.07
N THR A 247 15.44 26.39 -13.15
CA THR A 247 16.40 26.29 -12.05
C THR A 247 17.66 27.06 -12.42
N SER A 248 18.05 28.00 -11.56
CA SER A 248 19.25 28.82 -11.75
C SER A 248 20.29 28.43 -10.70
N ILE A 249 21.51 28.15 -11.13
CA ILE A 249 22.63 27.79 -10.27
C ILE A 249 23.64 28.93 -10.29
N PHE A 250 24.02 29.38 -9.10
CA PHE A 250 25.01 30.42 -8.88
C PHE A 250 26.15 29.86 -8.03
N GLU A 251 27.38 30.26 -8.31
CA GLU A 251 28.56 29.97 -7.50
C GLU A 251 29.02 31.26 -6.80
N SER A 252 29.30 31.15 -5.51
CA SER A 252 29.85 32.20 -4.69
C SER A 252 31.37 32.23 -4.87
N MET A 253 31.88 33.34 -5.40
CA MET A 253 33.29 33.54 -5.74
C MET A 253 34.20 33.73 -4.51
N LYS A 254 33.64 33.96 -3.32
CA LYS A 254 34.39 34.20 -2.07
C LYS A 254 33.86 33.30 -0.94
N GLU A 255 34.76 32.81 -0.10
CA GLU A 255 34.40 31.94 1.04
C GLU A 255 33.46 32.65 2.03
N ASN A 256 33.60 33.97 2.21
CA ASN A 256 32.86 34.73 3.24
C ASN A 256 31.86 35.75 2.69
N SER A 257 31.62 35.82 1.38
CA SER A 257 30.64 36.76 0.80
C SER A 257 29.87 36.15 -0.36
N LEU A 258 28.62 36.58 -0.53
CA LEU A 258 27.73 36.17 -1.61
C LEU A 258 28.03 36.94 -2.91
N GLY A 259 29.26 36.83 -3.40
CA GLY A 259 29.59 37.22 -4.78
C GLY A 259 29.08 36.17 -5.75
N LEU A 260 27.78 36.22 -6.10
CA LEU A 260 27.12 35.21 -6.93
C LEU A 260 27.44 35.40 -8.43
N HIS A 261 28.05 34.39 -9.04
CA HIS A 261 28.21 34.27 -10.48
C HIS A 261 27.24 33.20 -11.02
N LEU A 262 26.45 33.54 -12.04
CA LEU A 262 25.53 32.59 -12.67
C LEU A 262 26.33 31.51 -13.43
N LEU A 263 26.21 30.25 -13.00
CA LEU A 263 26.84 29.13 -13.69
C LEU A 263 25.96 28.61 -14.83
N LYS A 264 24.72 28.22 -14.52
CA LYS A 264 23.81 27.55 -15.46
C LYS A 264 22.36 27.87 -15.13
N ARG A 265 21.52 27.91 -16.17
CA ARG A 265 20.06 27.89 -16.07
C ARG A 265 19.55 26.65 -16.79
N PHE A 266 18.73 25.84 -16.12
CA PHE A 266 18.04 24.71 -16.73
C PHE A 266 16.56 25.03 -16.88
N GLU A 267 15.98 24.59 -17.99
CA GLU A 267 14.54 24.52 -18.19
C GLU A 267 14.12 23.06 -18.16
N SER A 268 13.28 22.70 -17.20
CA SER A 268 12.76 21.34 -17.07
C SER A 268 11.41 21.18 -17.75
N SER A 269 11.21 20.01 -18.37
CA SER A 269 9.93 19.62 -18.96
C SER A 269 8.87 19.31 -17.91
N THR A 270 9.28 18.86 -16.72
CA THR A 270 8.40 18.48 -15.61
C THR A 270 8.48 19.43 -14.44
N ASP A 271 7.39 19.50 -13.68
CA ASP A 271 7.31 20.19 -12.40
C ASP A 271 8.00 19.32 -11.33
N TYR A 272 9.05 19.86 -10.72
CA TYR A 272 9.71 19.25 -9.57
C TYR A 272 9.04 19.72 -8.26
N SER A 273 8.95 18.82 -7.28
CA SER A 273 8.40 19.13 -5.95
C SER A 273 9.44 19.81 -5.07
N ASN A 274 10.63 19.20 -4.98
CA ASN A 274 11.74 19.66 -4.17
C ASN A 274 13.07 19.20 -4.77
N PHE A 275 14.16 19.76 -4.28
CA PHE A 275 15.50 19.40 -4.71
C PHE A 275 16.52 19.54 -3.58
N ASP A 276 17.60 18.79 -3.69
CA ASP A 276 18.79 18.94 -2.84
C ASP A 276 20.06 19.11 -3.70
N LEU A 277 21.18 19.49 -3.09
CA LEU A 277 22.45 19.72 -3.78
C LEU A 277 23.48 18.61 -3.48
N VAL A 278 24.05 18.04 -4.54
CA VAL A 278 25.09 17.01 -4.49
C VAL A 278 26.36 17.55 -5.15
N GLY A 279 27.29 18.03 -4.34
CA GLY A 279 28.47 18.73 -4.87
C GLY A 279 28.05 19.95 -5.70
N LYS A 280 28.31 19.91 -7.01
CA LYS A 280 27.94 20.98 -7.95
C LYS A 280 26.59 20.78 -8.64
N ASP A 281 26.04 19.57 -8.61
CA ASP A 281 24.85 19.22 -9.37
C ASP A 281 23.61 19.13 -8.46
N PRO A 282 22.46 19.69 -8.88
CA PRO A 282 21.21 19.53 -8.16
C PRO A 282 20.62 18.14 -8.39
N CYS A 283 20.09 17.57 -7.31
CA CYS A 283 19.26 16.37 -7.30
C CYS A 283 17.79 16.80 -7.21
N PHE A 284 17.05 16.68 -8.31
CA PHE A 284 15.62 16.99 -8.39
C PHE A 284 14.78 15.74 -8.20
N ILE A 285 13.62 15.92 -7.59
CA ILE A 285 12.57 14.91 -7.61
C ILE A 285 11.37 15.44 -8.37
N SER A 286 10.96 14.70 -9.40
CA SER A 286 9.80 15.04 -10.21
C SER A 286 8.53 14.44 -9.62
N LEU A 287 7.42 15.13 -9.83
CA LEU A 287 6.09 14.61 -9.50
C LEU A 287 5.73 13.35 -10.32
N SER A 288 6.47 13.06 -11.39
CA SER A 288 6.35 11.83 -12.20
C SER A 288 7.17 10.66 -11.65
N ASN A 289 7.49 10.65 -10.35
CA ASN A 289 8.25 9.59 -9.69
C ASN A 289 9.65 9.31 -10.31
N ARG A 290 10.33 10.37 -10.78
CA ARG A 290 11.72 10.29 -11.27
C ARG A 290 12.66 11.08 -10.37
N ILE A 291 13.88 10.59 -10.21
CA ILE A 291 14.98 11.35 -9.58
C ILE A 291 15.95 11.77 -10.68
N VAL A 292 16.26 13.06 -10.74
CA VAL A 292 17.24 13.60 -11.71
C VAL A 292 18.43 14.12 -10.92
N LEU A 293 19.61 13.53 -11.13
CA LEU A 293 20.85 13.98 -10.51
C LEU A 293 21.82 14.41 -11.61
N GLY A 294 22.04 15.74 -11.72
CA GLY A 294 22.78 16.30 -12.84
C GLY A 294 22.12 15.97 -14.18
N ASN A 295 22.80 15.18 -15.01
CA ASN A 295 22.29 14.70 -16.30
C ASN A 295 21.64 13.30 -16.22
N ASN A 296 21.77 12.59 -15.10
CA ASN A 296 21.28 11.23 -14.97
C ASN A 296 19.81 11.25 -14.51
N ILE A 297 18.96 10.47 -15.19
CA ILE A 297 17.55 10.30 -14.84
C ILE A 297 17.36 8.88 -14.34
N TYR A 298 17.00 8.74 -13.06
CA TYR A 298 16.68 7.47 -12.41
C TYR A 298 15.17 7.25 -12.42
N THR A 299 14.74 6.13 -13.02
CA THR A 299 13.33 5.72 -13.12
C THR A 299 13.10 4.42 -12.36
N PHE A 300 12.16 4.42 -11.42
CA PHE A 300 11.93 3.30 -10.48
C PHE A 300 10.83 2.31 -10.93
N GLY A 301 10.45 2.31 -12.20
CA GLY A 301 9.35 1.46 -12.69
C GLY A 301 7.93 1.88 -12.24
N PHE A 302 7.80 2.82 -11.30
CA PHE A 302 6.54 3.32 -10.74
C PHE A 302 5.71 4.21 -11.69
N HIS A 303 4.39 4.26 -11.48
CA HIS A 303 3.47 5.10 -12.25
C HIS A 303 3.83 6.57 -12.21
N GLU A 304 3.66 7.28 -13.33
CA GLU A 304 3.89 8.73 -13.39
C GLU A 304 2.60 9.51 -13.12
N ASN A 305 1.49 9.00 -13.65
CA ASN A 305 0.14 9.50 -13.40
C ASN A 305 -0.61 8.67 -12.35
N ASP A 306 -1.73 9.23 -11.86
CA ASP A 306 -2.58 8.57 -10.86
C ASP A 306 -3.10 7.20 -11.33
N VAL A 307 -3.14 6.24 -10.40
CA VAL A 307 -3.64 4.89 -10.61
C VAL A 307 -5.16 4.95 -10.80
N THR A 308 -5.62 4.56 -12.00
CA THR A 308 -7.03 4.59 -12.38
C THR A 308 -7.75 3.27 -12.10
N GLY A 309 -7.03 2.15 -12.12
CA GLY A 309 -7.61 0.83 -11.89
C GLY A 309 -6.63 -0.13 -11.21
N ILE A 310 -7.16 -1.06 -10.42
CA ILE A 310 -6.40 -2.11 -9.75
C ILE A 310 -7.17 -3.43 -9.89
N LYS A 311 -6.46 -4.51 -10.20
CA LYS A 311 -7.00 -5.87 -10.20
C LYS A 311 -5.99 -6.82 -9.57
N ILE A 312 -6.50 -7.81 -8.84
CA ILE A 312 -5.71 -8.81 -8.14
C ILE A 312 -5.95 -10.15 -8.82
N GLU A 313 -4.88 -10.83 -9.21
CA GLU A 313 -4.93 -12.20 -9.73
C GLU A 313 -3.97 -13.07 -8.91
N LYS A 314 -4.51 -14.01 -8.13
CA LYS A 314 -3.74 -14.90 -7.25
C LYS A 314 -2.83 -14.13 -6.28
N SER A 315 -1.51 -14.16 -6.49
CA SER A 315 -0.48 -13.49 -5.70
C SER A 315 0.04 -12.19 -6.32
N ARG A 316 -0.43 -11.82 -7.52
CA ARG A 316 0.03 -10.64 -8.25
C ARG A 316 -1.04 -9.55 -8.22
N ILE A 317 -0.58 -8.32 -8.04
CA ILE A 317 -1.42 -7.13 -8.11
C ILE A 317 -1.06 -6.40 -9.39
N TYR A 318 -2.06 -5.98 -10.14
CA TYR A 318 -1.89 -5.23 -11.36
C TYR A 318 -2.48 -3.85 -11.13
N SER A 319 -1.68 -2.81 -11.36
CA SER A 319 -2.18 -1.44 -11.30
C SER A 319 -2.03 -0.75 -12.63
N LEU A 320 -3.10 -0.08 -13.04
CA LEU A 320 -3.22 0.65 -14.28
C LEU A 320 -3.13 2.14 -14.01
N SER A 321 -2.29 2.80 -14.79
CA SER A 321 -2.29 4.25 -14.98
C SER A 321 -2.45 4.56 -16.47
N LYS A 322 -2.65 5.83 -16.82
CA LYS A 322 -2.76 6.26 -18.22
C LYS A 322 -1.51 5.92 -19.05
N ASP A 323 -0.36 5.81 -18.37
CA ASP A 323 0.95 5.69 -19.00
C ASP A 323 1.45 4.25 -19.06
N LYS A 324 1.07 3.42 -18.07
CA LYS A 324 1.54 2.03 -17.99
C LYS A 324 0.70 1.15 -17.08
N ILE A 325 0.85 -0.16 -17.25
CA ILE A 325 0.51 -1.17 -16.26
C ILE A 325 1.78 -1.56 -15.52
N VAL A 326 1.69 -1.63 -14.19
CA VAL A 326 2.75 -2.16 -13.34
C VAL A 326 2.23 -3.42 -12.68
N VAL A 327 2.98 -4.51 -12.83
CA VAL A 327 2.72 -5.79 -12.18
C VAL A 327 3.55 -5.87 -10.92
N TRP A 328 2.87 -6.04 -9.79
CA TRP A 328 3.45 -6.15 -8.47
C TRP A 328 3.39 -7.60 -8.03
N GLU A 329 4.52 -8.10 -7.57
CA GLU A 329 4.57 -9.40 -6.90
C GLU A 329 4.59 -9.17 -5.39
N ARG A 330 3.67 -9.83 -4.69
CA ARG A 330 3.67 -9.84 -3.24
C ARG A 330 4.63 -10.93 -2.78
N MET A 331 5.78 -10.51 -2.25
CA MET A 331 6.67 -11.41 -1.55
C MET A 331 6.04 -11.71 -0.18
N VAL A 332 5.31 -12.82 -0.10
CA VAL A 332 5.03 -13.48 1.17
C VAL A 332 6.24 -14.37 1.39
N ASP A 333 6.97 -14.19 2.48
CA ASP A 333 8.02 -15.13 2.90
C ASP A 333 7.38 -16.48 3.25
N ASN A 334 6.99 -17.23 2.22
CA ASN A 334 6.82 -18.66 2.30
C ASN A 334 8.13 -19.25 1.78
N LEU A 335 8.91 -19.81 2.69
CA LEU A 335 9.85 -20.88 2.35
C LEU A 335 9.10 -21.90 1.44
N LEU A 336 9.80 -22.36 0.40
CA LEU A 336 9.37 -23.29 -0.67
C LEU A 336 8.89 -22.62 -1.98
N ALA A 337 9.85 -22.16 -2.79
CA ALA A 337 9.80 -22.38 -4.23
C ALA A 337 11.09 -23.09 -4.64
N THR A 338 10.90 -24.32 -5.06
CA THR A 338 11.87 -25.30 -5.55
C THR A 338 12.80 -24.74 -6.60
N SER A 339 14.08 -25.09 -6.44
CA SER A 339 15.14 -25.08 -7.44
C SER A 339 14.64 -25.56 -8.81
N GLU A 340 14.70 -24.69 -9.82
CA GLU A 340 14.93 -25.11 -11.21
C GLU A 340 15.46 -24.00 -12.14
N ASN A 341 15.54 -22.73 -11.69
CA ASN A 341 16.15 -21.64 -12.49
C ASN A 341 17.46 -21.07 -11.93
N ALA A 342 18.07 -21.73 -10.94
CA ALA A 342 19.37 -21.34 -10.39
C ALA A 342 20.49 -22.24 -10.94
N GLN A 343 20.85 -22.07 -12.22
CA GLN A 343 22.10 -22.64 -12.76
C GLN A 343 23.02 -21.62 -13.43
N THR A 344 22.71 -20.32 -13.38
CA THR A 344 23.63 -19.29 -13.82
C THR A 344 23.55 -18.10 -12.88
N LEU A 345 24.20 -18.22 -11.72
CA LEU A 345 24.84 -17.14 -10.96
C LEU A 345 25.38 -17.81 -9.69
N GLY A 346 26.60 -18.34 -9.80
CA GLY A 346 27.37 -18.70 -8.62
C GLY A 346 27.78 -17.41 -7.91
N ASN A 347 27.37 -17.26 -6.66
CA ASN A 347 28.23 -16.94 -5.52
C ASN A 347 27.35 -16.88 -4.27
N GLU A 348 27.89 -17.47 -3.20
CA GLU A 348 27.30 -17.73 -1.91
C GLU A 348 26.66 -16.47 -1.30
N PHE A 349 25.34 -16.47 -1.17
CA PHE A 349 24.60 -15.49 -0.37
C PHE A 349 24.08 -16.18 0.89
N GLY A 350 24.54 -15.69 2.04
CA GLY A 350 24.03 -16.06 3.34
C GLY A 350 22.52 -15.84 3.41
N GLU A 351 21.84 -16.91 3.79
CA GLU A 351 20.46 -16.90 4.21
C GLU A 351 20.34 -16.08 5.50
N GLU A 352 19.49 -15.05 5.51
CA GLU A 352 18.77 -14.59 6.71
C GLU A 352 17.74 -13.51 6.29
N LYS A 353 16.48 -13.95 6.20
CA LYS A 353 15.31 -13.22 5.69
C LYS A 353 14.61 -12.44 6.81
N LEU A 354 14.18 -11.21 6.50
CA LEU A 354 13.31 -10.39 7.34
C LEU A 354 11.87 -10.39 6.80
N SER A 355 10.92 -10.61 7.70
CA SER A 355 9.47 -10.54 7.50
C SER A 355 9.02 -9.12 7.11
N LYS A 356 9.01 -8.83 5.81
CA LYS A 356 8.32 -7.66 5.24
C LYS A 356 7.59 -8.08 3.98
N GLU A 357 6.25 -8.05 4.02
CA GLU A 357 5.40 -8.14 2.83
C GLU A 357 5.64 -6.92 1.92
N SER A 358 6.72 -6.96 1.14
CA SER A 358 7.05 -5.92 0.19
C SER A 358 6.45 -6.23 -1.17
N LEU A 359 5.94 -5.19 -1.84
CA LEU A 359 5.56 -5.27 -3.25
C LEU A 359 6.75 -4.88 -4.10
N VAL A 360 7.21 -5.81 -4.93
CA VAL A 360 8.27 -5.57 -5.90
C VAL A 360 7.65 -5.42 -7.28
N VAL A 361 8.14 -4.45 -8.06
CA VAL A 361 7.77 -4.33 -9.48
C VAL A 361 8.37 -5.53 -10.21
N ASN A 362 7.52 -6.42 -10.71
CA ASN A 362 7.94 -7.56 -11.51
C ASN A 362 8.09 -7.15 -12.98
N SER A 363 7.11 -6.44 -13.53
CA SER A 363 7.18 -5.94 -14.92
C SER A 363 6.39 -4.64 -15.11
N CYS A 364 6.71 -3.92 -16.19
CA CYS A 364 5.97 -2.74 -16.62
C CYS A 364 5.63 -2.80 -18.11
N ILE A 365 4.39 -2.42 -18.44
CA ILE A 365 3.87 -2.39 -19.81
C ILE A 365 3.52 -0.94 -20.12
N ASN A 366 4.24 -0.29 -21.03
CA ASN A 366 3.94 1.07 -21.43
C ASN A 366 2.72 1.12 -22.35
N LEU A 367 1.81 2.06 -22.08
CA LEU A 367 0.54 2.22 -22.76
C LEU A 367 0.30 3.68 -23.12
N SER A 368 -0.36 3.93 -24.24
CA SER A 368 -0.81 5.27 -24.63
C SER A 368 -2.30 5.44 -24.34
N GLY A 369 -2.63 5.97 -23.16
CA GLY A 369 -3.99 6.42 -22.86
C GLY A 369 -4.96 5.29 -22.54
N ALA A 370 -4.54 4.39 -21.66
CA ALA A 370 -5.41 3.33 -21.14
C ALA A 370 -6.48 3.89 -20.19
N THR A 371 -7.68 3.33 -20.27
CA THR A 371 -8.86 3.74 -19.49
C THR A 371 -9.25 2.70 -18.45
N CYS A 372 -9.24 1.42 -18.82
CA CYS A 372 -9.67 0.31 -17.99
C CYS A 372 -8.96 -0.99 -18.40
N PHE A 373 -9.01 -2.02 -17.55
CA PHE A 373 -8.45 -3.32 -17.88
C PHE A 373 -9.18 -4.48 -17.19
N ALA A 374 -9.08 -5.68 -17.73
CA ALA A 374 -9.68 -6.90 -17.21
C ALA A 374 -8.83 -8.15 -17.49
N PHE A 375 -9.12 -9.23 -16.78
CA PHE A 375 -8.50 -10.53 -16.99
C PHE A 375 -9.47 -11.44 -17.72
N PHE A 376 -9.04 -11.98 -18.84
CA PHE A 376 -9.87 -12.88 -19.63
C PHE A 376 -9.02 -14.04 -20.15
N CYS A 377 -9.43 -15.28 -19.87
CA CYS A 377 -8.71 -16.50 -20.27
C CYS A 377 -7.19 -16.48 -20.00
N SER A 378 -6.76 -16.05 -18.80
CA SER A 378 -5.33 -15.88 -18.41
C SER A 378 -4.56 -14.84 -19.24
N GLN A 379 -5.25 -13.87 -19.86
CA GLN A 379 -4.68 -12.75 -20.60
C GLN A 379 -5.14 -11.42 -20.00
N ILE A 380 -4.34 -10.37 -20.18
CA ILE A 380 -4.64 -9.03 -19.70
C ILE A 380 -5.26 -8.25 -20.86
N VAL A 381 -6.50 -7.85 -20.72
CA VAL A 381 -7.23 -7.06 -21.71
C VAL A 381 -7.27 -5.61 -21.25
N VAL A 382 -6.81 -4.69 -22.09
CA VAL A 382 -6.69 -3.26 -21.77
C VAL A 382 -7.51 -2.45 -22.75
N GLY A 383 -8.39 -1.60 -22.23
CA GLY A 383 -9.10 -0.61 -23.02
C GLY A 383 -8.27 0.67 -23.16
N THR A 384 -8.09 1.14 -24.39
CA THR A 384 -7.43 2.39 -24.72
C THR A 384 -8.43 3.35 -25.39
N ASN A 385 -7.98 4.57 -25.69
CA ASN A 385 -8.78 5.51 -26.46
C ASN A 385 -8.98 5.10 -27.93
N GLU A 386 -8.16 4.20 -28.45
CA GLU A 386 -8.19 3.77 -29.85
C GLU A 386 -8.87 2.40 -30.01
N GLY A 387 -8.84 1.55 -28.98
CA GLY A 387 -9.44 0.23 -29.02
C GLY A 387 -9.11 -0.62 -27.79
N VAL A 388 -9.01 -1.94 -27.99
CA VAL A 388 -8.66 -2.91 -26.96
C VAL A 388 -7.33 -3.58 -27.32
N GLN A 389 -6.38 -3.60 -26.39
CA GLN A 389 -5.10 -4.31 -26.51
C GLN A 389 -5.10 -5.54 -25.58
N ILE A 390 -4.67 -6.68 -26.10
CA ILE A 390 -4.66 -7.94 -25.36
C ILE A 390 -3.21 -8.39 -25.18
N PHE A 391 -2.81 -8.56 -23.93
CA PHE A 391 -1.45 -8.93 -23.52
C PHE A 391 -1.41 -10.35 -22.96
N ASP A 392 -0.29 -11.03 -23.19
CA ASP A 392 -0.03 -12.31 -22.55
C ASP A 392 0.38 -12.13 -21.08
N SER A 393 -0.12 -12.98 -20.18
CA SER A 393 0.20 -12.92 -18.75
C SER A 393 1.63 -13.38 -18.42
N LYS A 394 2.28 -14.13 -19.33
CA LYS A 394 3.63 -14.70 -19.13
C LYS A 394 4.74 -13.78 -19.64
N PHE A 395 4.59 -13.29 -20.88
CA PHE A 395 5.63 -12.50 -21.55
C PHE A 395 5.33 -10.99 -21.58
N TYR A 396 4.09 -10.59 -21.23
CA TYR A 396 3.64 -9.19 -21.25
C TYR A 396 3.75 -8.51 -22.63
N GLU A 397 3.74 -9.30 -23.70
CA GLU A 397 3.72 -8.82 -25.08
C GLU A 397 2.29 -8.73 -25.62
N ILE A 398 2.09 -7.84 -26.60
CA ILE A 398 0.81 -7.65 -27.28
C ILE A 398 0.54 -8.86 -28.18
N LYS A 399 -0.53 -9.59 -27.91
CA LYS A 399 -1.02 -10.70 -28.74
C LYS A 399 -1.93 -10.23 -29.86
N SER A 400 -2.84 -9.31 -29.56
CA SER A 400 -3.80 -8.79 -30.52
C SER A 400 -4.32 -7.41 -30.13
N GLU A 401 -4.74 -6.65 -31.14
CA GLU A 401 -5.35 -5.34 -30.99
C GLU A 401 -6.67 -5.31 -31.74
N LEU A 402 -7.70 -4.74 -31.10
CA LEU A 402 -9.03 -4.58 -31.67
C LEU A 402 -9.38 -3.09 -31.72
N ASN A 403 -9.46 -2.52 -32.92
CA ASN A 403 -9.72 -1.10 -33.12
C ASN A 403 -11.22 -0.80 -33.10
N ILE A 404 -11.78 -0.71 -31.89
CA ILE A 404 -13.23 -0.56 -31.66
C ILE A 404 -13.59 0.90 -31.27
N GLY A 405 -12.59 1.79 -31.24
CA GLY A 405 -12.74 3.18 -30.79
C GLY A 405 -12.56 3.33 -29.28
N LYS A 406 -12.94 4.50 -28.74
CA LYS A 406 -12.70 4.82 -27.33
C LYS A 406 -13.44 3.89 -26.37
N VAL A 407 -12.69 3.09 -25.64
CA VAL A 407 -13.22 2.18 -24.63
C VAL A 407 -13.37 2.90 -23.30
N ILE A 408 -14.55 2.79 -22.69
CA ILE A 408 -14.87 3.45 -21.42
C ILE A 408 -14.73 2.48 -20.25
N SER A 409 -15.34 1.30 -20.37
CA SER A 409 -15.27 0.24 -19.36
C SER A 409 -15.16 -1.14 -20.02
N ILE A 410 -14.45 -2.04 -19.35
CA ILE A 410 -14.33 -3.45 -19.71
C ILE A 410 -14.58 -4.26 -18.45
N ASP A 411 -15.36 -5.32 -18.60
CA ASP A 411 -15.45 -6.36 -17.58
C ASP A 411 -15.52 -7.75 -18.22
N SER A 412 -15.19 -8.78 -17.45
CA SER A 412 -15.08 -10.14 -17.96
C SER A 412 -15.60 -11.18 -16.97
N ILE A 413 -16.14 -12.25 -17.54
CA ILE A 413 -16.37 -13.55 -16.89
C ILE A 413 -15.43 -14.56 -17.58
N GLU A 414 -15.29 -15.77 -17.04
CA GLU A 414 -14.53 -16.85 -17.68
C GLU A 414 -14.93 -17.12 -19.14
N THR A 415 -16.21 -16.95 -19.47
CA THR A 415 -16.75 -17.29 -20.80
C THR A 415 -16.94 -16.10 -21.73
N ALA A 416 -17.04 -14.87 -21.20
CA ALA A 416 -17.35 -13.70 -22.02
C ALA A 416 -16.68 -12.41 -21.54
N LEU A 417 -16.32 -11.57 -22.49
CA LEU A 417 -15.74 -10.24 -22.28
C LEU A 417 -16.73 -9.18 -22.77
N ALA A 418 -17.08 -8.21 -21.92
CA ALA A 418 -17.89 -7.06 -22.29
C ALA A 418 -17.01 -5.82 -22.47
N VAL A 419 -17.12 -5.17 -23.64
CA VAL A 419 -16.40 -3.95 -23.99
C VAL A 419 -17.43 -2.85 -24.29
N CYS A 420 -17.37 -1.75 -23.53
CA CYS A 420 -18.27 -0.62 -23.69
C CYS A 420 -17.59 0.52 -24.45
N THR A 421 -18.17 0.89 -25.61
CA THR A 421 -17.72 2.03 -26.43
C THR A 421 -18.87 3.01 -26.64
N GLY A 422 -18.84 4.14 -25.94
CA GLY A 422 -19.92 5.12 -26.01
C GLY A 422 -21.24 4.51 -25.51
N ASN A 423 -22.22 4.42 -26.40
CA ASN A 423 -23.55 3.86 -26.15
C ASN A 423 -23.71 2.40 -26.60
N VAL A 424 -22.67 1.79 -27.20
CA VAL A 424 -22.68 0.41 -27.68
C VAL A 424 -21.86 -0.47 -26.75
N ILE A 425 -22.43 -1.60 -26.36
CA ILE A 425 -21.79 -2.64 -25.55
C ILE A 425 -21.61 -3.87 -26.43
N ARG A 426 -20.37 -4.32 -26.60
CA ARG A 426 -20.01 -5.50 -27.39
C ARG A 426 -19.56 -6.63 -26.48
N PHE A 427 -20.02 -7.84 -26.75
CA PHE A 427 -19.65 -9.05 -26.04
C PHE A 427 -18.77 -9.94 -26.93
N TYR A 428 -17.68 -10.45 -26.38
CA TYR A 428 -16.73 -11.31 -27.07
C TYR A 428 -16.61 -12.68 -26.39
N ASP A 429 -16.41 -13.73 -27.19
CA ASP A 429 -16.14 -15.09 -26.71
C ASP A 429 -14.68 -15.28 -26.26
N SER A 430 -14.35 -16.47 -25.74
CA SER A 430 -12.97 -16.89 -25.41
C SER A 430 -11.98 -16.80 -26.58
N ALA A 431 -12.49 -16.85 -27.81
CA ALA A 431 -11.71 -16.67 -29.04
C ALA A 431 -11.59 -15.20 -29.50
N PHE A 432 -12.08 -14.23 -28.70
CA PHE A 432 -12.17 -12.81 -29.04
C PHE A 432 -12.99 -12.51 -30.30
N SER A 433 -13.93 -13.40 -30.65
CA SER A 433 -14.93 -13.14 -31.68
C SER A 433 -16.14 -12.42 -31.08
N GLU A 434 -16.63 -11.39 -31.75
CA GLU A 434 -17.84 -10.66 -31.34
C GLU A 434 -19.06 -11.58 -31.41
N CYS A 435 -19.68 -11.84 -30.26
CA CYS A 435 -20.87 -12.68 -30.14
C CYS A 435 -22.14 -11.86 -30.31
N ASN A 436 -22.27 -10.80 -29.51
CA ASN A 436 -23.51 -10.04 -29.35
C ASN A 436 -23.23 -8.56 -29.13
N THR A 437 -24.20 -7.71 -29.44
CA THR A 437 -24.13 -6.26 -29.21
C THR A 437 -25.43 -5.74 -28.60
N ILE A 438 -25.33 -4.77 -27.70
CA ILE A 438 -26.47 -4.03 -27.13
C ILE A 438 -26.23 -2.55 -27.35
N THR A 439 -27.31 -1.84 -27.68
CA THR A 439 -27.32 -0.38 -27.71
C THR A 439 -28.13 0.15 -26.54
N VAL A 440 -27.54 1.08 -25.80
CA VAL A 440 -28.12 1.71 -24.60
C VAL A 440 -28.44 3.17 -24.93
N PRO A 441 -29.43 3.83 -24.27
CA PRO A 441 -29.88 5.16 -24.69
C PRO A 441 -28.79 6.24 -24.65
N GLU A 442 -27.86 6.15 -23.71
CA GLU A 442 -26.79 7.12 -23.52
C GLU A 442 -25.44 6.45 -23.29
N THR A 443 -24.38 7.26 -23.23
CA THR A 443 -23.01 6.77 -23.04
C THR A 443 -22.86 6.07 -21.70
N VAL A 444 -22.27 4.87 -21.73
CA VAL A 444 -21.94 4.07 -20.54
C VAL A 444 -20.77 4.70 -19.81
N VAL A 445 -20.84 4.77 -18.49
CA VAL A 445 -19.76 5.25 -17.61
C VAL A 445 -19.00 4.09 -16.99
N TYR A 446 -19.72 3.09 -16.49
CA TYR A 446 -19.15 1.90 -15.87
C TYR A 446 -20.06 0.69 -16.09
N SER A 447 -19.47 -0.49 -16.23
CA SER A 447 -20.17 -1.76 -16.45
C SER A 447 -19.55 -2.87 -15.63
N ARG A 448 -20.38 -3.83 -15.18
CA ARG A 448 -19.91 -5.00 -14.44
C ARG A 448 -20.84 -6.18 -14.63
N PHE A 449 -20.28 -7.37 -14.71
CA PHE A 449 -21.02 -8.62 -14.60
C PHE A 449 -21.37 -8.93 -13.14
N SER A 450 -22.46 -9.66 -12.94
CA SER A 450 -22.72 -10.30 -11.65
C SER A 450 -21.67 -11.37 -11.36
N PRO A 451 -21.32 -11.63 -10.07
CA PRO A 451 -20.35 -12.66 -9.70
C PRO A 451 -20.60 -14.06 -10.29
N GLU A 452 -21.85 -14.51 -10.42
CA GLU A 452 -22.18 -15.82 -11.04
C GLU A 452 -22.40 -15.73 -12.56
N GLY A 453 -22.35 -14.53 -13.14
CA GLY A 453 -22.51 -14.31 -14.58
C GLY A 453 -23.95 -14.28 -15.13
N ASP A 454 -24.98 -14.36 -14.28
CA ASP A 454 -26.39 -14.33 -14.69
C ASP A 454 -26.89 -12.97 -15.18
N TYR A 455 -26.29 -11.88 -14.71
CA TYR A 455 -26.68 -10.51 -15.03
C TYR A 455 -25.49 -9.69 -15.51
N PHE A 456 -25.79 -8.75 -16.40
CA PHE A 456 -24.87 -7.71 -16.82
C PHE A 456 -25.47 -6.35 -16.48
N LEU A 457 -24.72 -5.54 -15.75
CA LEU A 457 -25.16 -4.21 -15.33
C LEU A 457 -24.31 -3.13 -16.00
N CYS A 458 -24.95 -2.03 -16.37
CA CYS A 458 -24.25 -0.84 -16.85
C CYS A 458 -24.87 0.43 -16.27
N SER A 459 -24.01 1.42 -16.04
CA SER A 459 -24.39 2.76 -15.61
C SER A 459 -24.19 3.73 -16.76
N CYS A 460 -25.13 4.66 -16.92
CA CYS A 460 -25.13 5.60 -18.04
C CYS A 460 -25.07 7.06 -17.56
N LEU A 461 -24.77 7.96 -18.50
CA LEU A 461 -24.81 9.41 -18.26
C LEU A 461 -26.23 9.95 -17.97
N ASP A 462 -27.27 9.14 -18.18
CA ASP A 462 -28.67 9.44 -17.85
C ASP A 462 -29.00 9.31 -16.35
N ASN A 463 -27.97 9.11 -15.51
CA ASN A 463 -28.03 8.91 -14.07
C ASN A 463 -28.69 7.58 -13.63
N LYS A 464 -28.93 6.64 -14.55
CA LYS A 464 -29.56 5.35 -14.25
C LYS A 464 -28.57 4.20 -14.35
N ILE A 465 -28.95 3.08 -13.73
CA ILE A 465 -28.26 1.80 -13.86
C ILE A 465 -29.23 0.82 -14.52
N TYR A 466 -28.81 0.18 -15.61
CA TYR A 466 -29.56 -0.81 -16.34
C TYR A 466 -29.06 -2.21 -15.98
N GLN A 467 -29.98 -3.12 -15.69
CA GLN A 467 -29.70 -4.53 -15.44
C GLN A 467 -30.27 -5.38 -16.57
N PHE A 468 -29.38 -6.07 -17.28
CA PHE A 468 -29.69 -7.02 -18.32
C PHE A 468 -29.49 -8.44 -17.83
N LYS A 469 -30.34 -9.36 -18.27
CA LYS A 469 -30.12 -10.79 -18.10
C LYS A 469 -29.05 -11.26 -19.09
N TYR A 470 -28.07 -12.03 -18.66
CA TYR A 470 -27.06 -12.64 -19.53
C TYR A 470 -27.29 -14.17 -19.57
N PRO A 471 -27.20 -14.84 -20.73
CA PRO A 471 -26.82 -14.34 -22.06
C PRO A 471 -27.97 -13.83 -22.94
N SER A 472 -29.23 -13.79 -22.46
CA SER A 472 -30.38 -13.41 -23.31
C SER A 472 -30.45 -11.91 -23.65
N LEU A 473 -29.73 -11.08 -22.91
CA LEU A 473 -29.61 -9.62 -23.05
C LEU A 473 -30.93 -8.85 -22.93
N GLU A 474 -31.92 -9.46 -22.28
CA GLU A 474 -33.21 -8.84 -21.99
C GLU A 474 -33.09 -7.87 -20.81
N LEU A 475 -33.67 -6.66 -20.95
CA LEU A 475 -33.71 -5.67 -19.88
C LEU A 475 -34.65 -6.16 -18.75
N ARG A 476 -34.11 -6.29 -17.54
CA ARG A 476 -34.86 -6.75 -16.36
C ARG A 476 -35.33 -5.59 -15.49
N VAL A 477 -34.38 -4.76 -15.03
CA VAL A 477 -34.64 -3.68 -14.08
C VAL A 477 -33.85 -2.43 -14.47
N VAL A 478 -34.41 -1.26 -14.22
CA VAL A 478 -33.73 0.04 -14.32
C VAL A 478 -33.76 0.69 -12.94
N LEU A 479 -32.59 0.94 -12.36
CA LEU A 479 -32.45 1.63 -11.09
C LEU A 479 -32.45 3.14 -11.34
N TYR A 480 -33.38 3.85 -10.72
CA TYR A 480 -33.55 5.31 -10.82
C TYR A 480 -33.49 5.96 -9.44
N GLY A 481 -32.81 7.10 -9.32
CA GLY A 481 -32.78 7.89 -8.08
C GLY A 481 -31.50 8.67 -7.80
N HIS A 482 -30.42 8.47 -8.56
CA HIS A 482 -29.27 9.35 -8.55
C HIS A 482 -29.56 10.66 -9.29
N SER A 483 -29.04 11.78 -8.78
CA SER A 483 -29.25 13.10 -9.39
C SER A 483 -28.20 13.45 -10.44
N LEU A 484 -27.07 12.75 -10.42
CA LEU A 484 -25.93 12.90 -11.34
C LEU A 484 -25.39 11.51 -11.73
N PRO A 485 -24.53 11.40 -12.76
CA PRO A 485 -24.13 10.10 -13.28
C PRO A 485 -23.44 9.23 -12.23
N VAL A 486 -23.78 7.94 -12.25
CA VAL A 486 -23.15 6.93 -11.40
C VAL A 486 -21.74 6.68 -11.93
N ARG A 487 -20.73 6.82 -11.06
CA ARG A 487 -19.32 6.65 -11.41
C ARG A 487 -18.85 5.21 -11.31
N HIS A 488 -19.33 4.51 -10.28
CA HIS A 488 -18.97 3.13 -10.00
C HIS A 488 -20.11 2.44 -9.24
N PHE A 489 -20.20 1.13 -9.37
CA PHE A 489 -21.05 0.31 -8.52
C PHE A 489 -20.41 -1.06 -8.32
N SER A 490 -20.75 -1.71 -7.22
CA SER A 490 -20.34 -3.09 -6.92
C SER A 490 -21.56 -3.89 -6.49
N ILE A 491 -21.52 -5.19 -6.77
CA ILE A 491 -22.59 -6.16 -6.52
C ILE A 491 -22.14 -7.06 -5.37
N SER A 492 -23.04 -7.37 -4.45
CA SER A 492 -22.76 -8.31 -3.36
C SER A 492 -22.55 -9.72 -3.89
N ALA A 493 -21.79 -10.55 -3.17
CA ALA A 493 -21.53 -11.93 -3.60
C ALA A 493 -22.82 -12.77 -3.66
N ASP A 494 -23.78 -12.54 -2.78
CA ASP A 494 -25.13 -13.13 -2.81
C ASP A 494 -26.07 -12.59 -3.93
N GLN A 495 -25.64 -11.59 -4.70
CA GLN A 495 -26.40 -10.90 -5.75
C GLN A 495 -27.72 -10.25 -5.31
N LYS A 496 -27.93 -10.01 -4.02
CA LYS A 496 -29.16 -9.36 -3.53
C LYS A 496 -29.02 -7.86 -3.44
N LEU A 497 -27.80 -7.38 -3.20
CA LEU A 497 -27.51 -5.97 -2.97
C LEU A 497 -26.60 -5.40 -4.05
N LEU A 498 -26.81 -4.13 -4.34
CA LEU A 498 -25.91 -3.33 -5.15
C LEU A 498 -25.63 -2.02 -4.43
N VAL A 499 -24.37 -1.61 -4.40
CA VAL A 499 -23.98 -0.29 -3.88
C VAL A 499 -23.42 0.53 -5.02
N SER A 500 -23.97 1.72 -5.22
CA SER A 500 -23.56 2.65 -6.27
C SER A 500 -23.05 3.96 -5.67
N CYS A 501 -22.03 4.56 -6.29
CA CYS A 501 -21.58 5.92 -5.98
C CYS A 501 -21.79 6.85 -7.17
N GLY A 502 -22.42 8.00 -6.91
CA GLY A 502 -22.70 9.01 -7.92
C GLY A 502 -21.80 10.24 -7.82
N ALA A 503 -21.74 11.01 -8.91
CA ALA A 503 -21.13 12.34 -8.89
C ALA A 503 -21.92 13.34 -8.02
N ASP A 504 -23.10 12.95 -7.54
CA ASP A 504 -23.95 13.66 -6.58
C ASP A 504 -23.44 13.58 -5.13
N LYS A 505 -22.31 12.90 -4.89
CA LYS A 505 -21.69 12.68 -3.57
C LYS A 505 -22.58 11.83 -2.65
N LEU A 506 -23.40 10.99 -3.26
CA LEU A 506 -24.25 10.04 -2.57
C LEU A 506 -23.81 8.62 -2.94
N VAL A 507 -23.80 7.77 -1.91
CA VAL A 507 -23.68 6.33 -2.04
C VAL A 507 -25.05 5.73 -1.76
N LYS A 508 -25.61 4.97 -2.70
CA LYS A 508 -26.94 4.37 -2.57
C LYS A 508 -26.83 2.85 -2.53
N ILE A 509 -27.65 2.24 -1.69
CA ILE A 509 -27.78 0.79 -1.55
C ILE A 509 -29.11 0.37 -2.16
N TRP A 510 -29.07 -0.59 -3.07
CA TRP A 510 -30.20 -1.07 -3.85
C TRP A 510 -30.45 -2.55 -3.57
N GLY A 511 -31.72 -2.95 -3.56
CA GLY A 511 -32.12 -4.34 -3.69
C GLY A 511 -32.22 -4.72 -5.17
N LEU A 512 -31.48 -5.73 -5.61
CA LEU A 512 -31.43 -6.15 -7.02
C LEU A 512 -32.67 -6.90 -7.50
N GLU A 513 -33.48 -7.46 -6.60
CA GLU A 513 -34.69 -8.23 -6.98
C GLU A 513 -35.76 -7.35 -7.65
N PHE A 514 -36.02 -6.18 -7.06
CA PHE A 514 -37.08 -5.24 -7.49
C PHE A 514 -36.56 -3.85 -7.88
N GLY A 515 -35.27 -3.56 -7.64
CA GLY A 515 -34.67 -2.26 -7.93
C GLY A 515 -34.99 -1.16 -6.93
N GLU A 516 -35.35 -1.50 -5.69
CA GLU A 516 -35.66 -0.54 -4.64
C GLU A 516 -34.39 0.10 -4.03
N CYS A 517 -34.43 1.40 -3.75
CA CYS A 517 -33.38 2.06 -2.98
C CYS A 517 -33.64 1.86 -1.48
N ARG A 518 -32.79 1.08 -0.81
CA ARG A 518 -32.94 0.76 0.62
C ARG A 518 -32.37 1.85 1.52
N LYS A 519 -31.20 2.41 1.16
CA LYS A 519 -30.54 3.46 1.95
C LYS A 519 -29.73 4.39 1.06
N THR A 520 -29.65 5.65 1.48
CA THR A 520 -28.74 6.66 0.90
C THR A 520 -27.78 7.13 1.99
N ILE A 521 -26.49 7.15 1.66
CA ILE A 521 -25.37 7.55 2.52
C ILE A 521 -24.68 8.75 1.85
N VAL A 522 -24.29 9.74 2.63
CA VAL A 522 -23.54 10.90 2.13
C VAL A 522 -22.04 10.57 2.15
N GLY A 523 -21.39 10.63 0.99
CA GLY A 523 -19.97 10.33 0.82
C GLY A 523 -19.51 10.65 -0.60
N ASP A 524 -18.45 11.46 -0.75
CA ASP A 524 -17.88 11.86 -2.04
C ASP A 524 -16.92 10.80 -2.55
N SER A 525 -17.47 9.67 -3.00
CA SER A 525 -16.69 8.52 -3.40
C SER A 525 -16.59 8.33 -4.90
N ALA A 526 -15.38 8.00 -5.37
CA ALA A 526 -15.14 7.61 -6.74
C ALA A 526 -15.24 6.09 -6.97
N ASN A 527 -15.07 5.28 -5.92
CA ASN A 527 -15.02 3.82 -6.04
C ASN A 527 -15.62 3.13 -4.79
N VAL A 528 -16.38 2.06 -5.02
CA VAL A 528 -17.02 1.24 -3.99
C VAL A 528 -16.82 -0.22 -4.36
N GLU A 529 -16.43 -1.04 -3.39
CA GLU A 529 -16.31 -2.49 -3.54
C GLU A 529 -16.94 -3.23 -2.36
N PHE A 530 -17.64 -4.32 -2.66
CA PHE A 530 -18.09 -5.28 -1.65
C PHE A 530 -16.94 -6.20 -1.25
N LEU A 531 -16.77 -6.38 0.05
CA LEU A 531 -15.88 -7.38 0.60
C LEU A 531 -16.60 -8.74 0.67
N ASN A 532 -17.84 -8.73 1.17
CA ASN A 532 -18.71 -9.89 1.34
C ASN A 532 -20.16 -9.54 0.94
N ASP A 533 -21.12 -10.38 1.33
CA ASP A 533 -22.56 -10.16 1.10
C ASP A 533 -23.06 -8.84 1.71
N THR A 534 -22.50 -8.44 2.86
CA THR A 534 -23.04 -7.35 3.69
C THR A 534 -22.06 -6.20 3.90
N LEU A 535 -20.76 -6.51 3.81
CA LEU A 535 -19.66 -5.60 4.08
C LEU A 535 -19.19 -4.94 2.79
N PHE A 536 -19.17 -3.61 2.77
CA PHE A 536 -18.64 -2.84 1.65
C PHE A 536 -17.73 -1.72 2.13
N ILE A 537 -16.80 -1.33 1.27
CA ILE A 537 -15.82 -0.28 1.49
C ILE A 537 -15.99 0.75 0.38
N PHE A 538 -15.95 2.02 0.76
CA PHE A 538 -15.82 3.09 -0.22
C PHE A 538 -14.78 4.12 0.21
N SER A 539 -14.13 4.72 -0.78
CA SER A 539 -13.15 5.78 -0.60
C SER A 539 -13.82 7.15 -0.59
N ASP A 540 -13.78 7.87 0.52
CA ASP A 540 -13.97 9.33 0.56
C ASP A 540 -12.58 9.97 0.75
N LYS A 541 -12.46 11.16 1.34
CA LYS A 541 -11.19 11.68 1.91
C LYS A 541 -10.48 10.66 2.81
N GLU A 542 -11.22 9.70 3.36
CA GLU A 542 -10.78 8.59 4.18
C GLU A 542 -11.48 7.30 3.70
N LEU A 543 -10.92 6.13 3.99
CA LEU A 543 -11.58 4.85 3.71
C LEU A 543 -12.64 4.58 4.79
N GLN A 544 -13.87 4.30 4.38
CA GLN A 544 -14.97 4.01 5.29
C GLN A 544 -15.50 2.59 5.11
N TYR A 545 -15.71 1.91 6.24
CA TYR A 545 -16.22 0.55 6.31
C TYR A 545 -17.67 0.56 6.75
N PHE A 546 -18.51 -0.18 6.03
CA PHE A 546 -19.92 -0.33 6.35
C PHE A 546 -20.32 -1.80 6.38
N ASN A 547 -21.14 -2.16 7.36
CA ASN A 547 -21.89 -3.41 7.37
C ASN A 547 -23.37 -3.08 7.20
N TYR A 548 -23.97 -3.51 6.09
CA TYR A 548 -25.33 -3.15 5.66
C TYR A 548 -25.60 -1.64 5.64
N PHE A 549 -25.91 -1.08 6.80
CA PHE A 549 -26.35 0.29 7.00
C PHE A 549 -25.54 1.05 8.05
N GLU A 550 -24.73 0.35 8.85
CA GLU A 550 -23.94 0.94 9.94
C GLU A 550 -22.49 1.16 9.52
N ARG A 551 -21.93 2.30 9.92
CA ARG A 551 -20.51 2.60 9.71
C ARG A 551 -19.70 1.97 10.83
N LEU A 552 -18.79 1.07 10.48
CA LEU A 552 -17.94 0.36 11.43
C LEU A 552 -16.68 1.16 11.76
N LYS A 553 -15.87 1.48 10.76
CA LYS A 553 -14.54 2.05 10.94
C LYS A 553 -14.23 3.12 9.89
N LYS A 554 -13.35 4.04 10.27
CA LYS A 554 -12.71 5.00 9.36
C LYS A 554 -11.21 4.80 9.40
N LEU A 555 -10.60 4.54 8.25
CA LEU A 555 -9.15 4.49 8.11
C LEU A 555 -8.68 5.77 7.42
N LYS A 556 -7.83 6.51 8.13
CA LYS A 556 -7.18 7.70 7.58
C LYS A 556 -6.19 7.27 6.50
N MET A 557 -6.44 7.71 5.27
CA MET A 557 -5.53 7.50 4.17
C MET A 557 -5.47 8.74 3.28
N PHE A 558 -4.32 8.94 2.64
CA PHE A 558 -4.11 10.08 1.75
C PHE A 558 -4.56 9.74 0.33
N ASN A 559 -5.57 10.47 -0.16
CA ASN A 559 -6.10 10.38 -1.53
C ASN A 559 -6.37 8.95 -2.01
N PRO A 560 -7.28 8.21 -1.35
CA PRO A 560 -7.68 6.88 -1.82
C PRO A 560 -8.38 6.99 -3.19
N GLY A 561 -7.86 6.26 -4.15
CA GLY A 561 -8.37 6.15 -5.51
C GLY A 561 -9.10 4.83 -5.72
N ALA A 562 -8.64 4.05 -6.70
CA ALA A 562 -9.21 2.75 -7.00
C ALA A 562 -9.02 1.76 -5.83
N ILE A 563 -10.04 0.96 -5.55
CA ILE A 563 -10.00 -0.10 -4.52
C ILE A 563 -10.16 -1.43 -5.25
N CYS A 564 -9.40 -2.45 -4.84
CA CYS A 564 -9.60 -3.82 -5.26
C CYS A 564 -9.42 -4.75 -4.06
N ILE A 565 -10.35 -5.68 -3.88
CA ILE A 565 -10.37 -6.61 -2.76
C ILE A 565 -9.91 -7.98 -3.26
N GLY A 566 -8.94 -8.57 -2.57
CA GLY A 566 -8.55 -9.98 -2.69
C GLY A 566 -9.07 -10.79 -1.51
N HIS A 567 -8.70 -12.08 -1.44
CA HIS A 567 -9.20 -13.00 -0.41
C HIS A 567 -8.85 -12.54 1.02
N ASP A 568 -7.57 -12.26 1.29
CA ASP A 568 -7.07 -11.97 2.64
C ASP A 568 -6.61 -10.51 2.82
N TYR A 569 -6.69 -9.72 1.76
CA TYR A 569 -6.17 -8.36 1.73
C TYR A 569 -6.93 -7.55 0.69
N PHE A 570 -6.92 -6.23 0.84
CA PHE A 570 -7.35 -5.33 -0.23
C PHE A 570 -6.25 -4.31 -0.53
N VAL A 571 -6.29 -3.77 -1.73
CA VAL A 571 -5.33 -2.80 -2.24
C VAL A 571 -6.06 -1.54 -2.62
N VAL A 572 -5.48 -0.40 -2.29
CA VAL A 572 -6.01 0.91 -2.65
C VAL A 572 -4.94 1.73 -3.35
N GLY A 573 -5.31 2.37 -4.45
CA GLY A 573 -4.46 3.33 -5.14
C GLY A 573 -4.35 4.62 -4.33
N THR A 574 -3.15 5.15 -4.14
CA THR A 574 -2.90 6.43 -3.47
C THR A 574 -2.21 7.39 -4.44
N GLY A 575 -2.98 8.14 -5.23
CA GLY A 575 -2.43 8.92 -6.34
C GLY A 575 -1.64 8.03 -7.30
N SER A 576 -0.32 8.22 -7.39
CA SER A 576 0.58 7.38 -8.20
C SER A 576 1.05 6.09 -7.53
N GLY A 577 0.77 5.88 -6.24
CA GLY A 577 1.18 4.70 -5.47
C GLY A 577 0.07 3.70 -5.16
N LEU A 578 0.39 2.67 -4.38
CA LEU A 578 -0.50 1.64 -3.88
C LEU A 578 -0.31 1.47 -2.37
N ALA A 579 -1.41 1.18 -1.67
CA ALA A 579 -1.44 0.79 -0.28
C ALA A 579 -2.09 -0.60 -0.16
N VAL A 580 -1.39 -1.53 0.47
CA VAL A 580 -1.87 -2.89 0.74
C VAL A 580 -2.34 -2.97 2.18
N PHE A 581 -3.55 -3.45 2.36
CA PHE A 581 -4.16 -3.70 3.65
C PHE A 581 -4.34 -5.19 3.84
N GLY A 582 -3.56 -5.77 4.74
CA GLY A 582 -3.72 -7.16 5.14
C GLY A 582 -4.80 -7.27 6.21
N MET A 583 -5.59 -8.33 6.17
CA MET A 583 -6.50 -8.66 7.25
C MET A 583 -5.66 -9.04 8.48
N SER A 584 -5.70 -8.23 9.53
CA SER A 584 -5.18 -8.62 10.83
C SER A 584 -6.20 -9.56 11.46
N LYS A 585 -5.77 -10.76 11.84
CA LYS A 585 -6.63 -11.68 12.58
C LYS A 585 -6.92 -11.07 13.95
N TYR A 586 -8.22 -10.88 14.23
CA TYR A 586 -8.85 -10.54 15.51
C TYR A 586 -8.58 -9.16 16.12
N GLU A 587 -9.63 -8.33 16.16
CA GLU A 587 -10.07 -7.71 17.42
C GLU A 587 -11.54 -8.09 17.60
N LEU A 588 -11.80 -8.95 18.57
CA LEU A 588 -13.15 -9.23 19.06
C LEU A 588 -13.48 -8.07 20.01
N ALA A 589 -14.27 -7.09 19.54
CA ALA A 589 -14.81 -6.06 20.42
C ALA A 589 -16.11 -5.47 19.86
N ARG A 590 -17.24 -6.06 20.25
CA ARG A 590 -18.29 -5.27 20.91
C ARG A 590 -18.41 -5.84 22.32
N ASP A 591 -17.94 -5.06 23.29
CA ASP A 591 -18.49 -5.11 24.66
C ASP A 591 -19.94 -4.62 24.56
N ASP A 592 -20.85 -5.51 24.20
CA ASP A 592 -22.27 -5.32 24.46
C ASP A 592 -22.68 -6.47 25.38
N GLU A 593 -22.82 -6.14 26.67
CA GLU A 593 -23.57 -6.96 27.61
C GLU A 593 -24.93 -7.31 26.99
N SER A 594 -25.31 -8.59 27.09
CA SER A 594 -26.61 -9.16 26.70
C SER A 594 -26.82 -9.52 25.22
N SER A 595 -26.16 -10.58 24.79
CA SER A 595 -26.84 -11.61 24.01
C SER A 595 -26.20 -12.96 24.31
N GLU A 596 -26.99 -13.90 24.81
CA GLU A 596 -26.61 -15.29 25.05
C GLU A 596 -26.08 -15.92 23.74
N LEU A 597 -24.78 -15.81 23.53
CA LEU A 597 -24.05 -16.72 22.67
C LEU A 597 -24.25 -18.10 23.27
N VAL A 598 -24.75 -19.03 22.45
CA VAL A 598 -24.75 -20.46 22.75
C VAL A 598 -23.28 -20.87 22.84
N THR A 599 -22.68 -20.67 24.01
CA THR A 599 -21.44 -21.29 24.41
C THR A 599 -21.72 -22.78 24.38
N VAL A 600 -21.21 -23.48 23.37
CA VAL A 600 -21.06 -24.92 23.46
C VAL A 600 -20.08 -25.14 24.60
N SER A 601 -20.62 -25.35 25.80
CA SER A 601 -19.83 -25.54 27.00
C SER A 601 -18.84 -26.69 26.78
N PRO A 602 -17.61 -26.62 27.32
CA PRO A 602 -16.63 -27.71 27.32
C PRO A 602 -17.06 -28.87 28.25
N LYS A 603 -18.35 -29.20 28.27
CA LYS A 603 -18.97 -30.25 29.09
C LYS A 603 -19.04 -31.61 28.37
N SER A 604 -18.51 -31.73 27.17
CA SER A 604 -18.51 -32.99 26.40
C SER A 604 -17.16 -33.69 26.30
N ILE A 605 -16.08 -33.08 26.81
CA ILE A 605 -14.75 -33.69 26.87
C ILE A 605 -14.70 -34.59 28.11
N ALA A 606 -14.43 -35.87 27.93
CA ALA A 606 -14.40 -36.85 29.02
C ALA A 606 -13.08 -36.79 29.80
N ASP A 607 -11.95 -36.62 29.09
CA ASP A 607 -10.61 -36.52 29.67
C ASP A 607 -9.92 -35.19 29.30
N VAL A 608 -9.94 -34.25 30.24
CA VAL A 608 -9.31 -32.92 30.08
C VAL A 608 -7.79 -33.04 29.90
N ARG A 609 -7.16 -34.05 30.51
CA ARG A 609 -5.70 -34.25 30.46
C ARG A 609 -5.21 -34.61 29.06
N ASP A 610 -5.93 -35.45 28.34
CA ASP A 610 -5.54 -35.87 26.99
C ASP A 610 -5.77 -34.75 25.98
N TYR A 611 -6.76 -33.89 26.23
CA TYR A 611 -6.95 -32.67 25.46
C TYR A 611 -5.83 -31.64 25.69
N ASP A 612 -5.40 -31.44 26.94
CA ASP A 612 -4.28 -30.54 27.25
C ASP A 612 -2.96 -31.04 26.63
N MET A 613 -2.72 -32.36 26.67
CA MET A 613 -1.59 -33.00 25.99
C MET A 613 -1.67 -32.83 24.47
N PHE A 614 -2.86 -32.97 23.89
CA PHE A 614 -3.09 -32.75 22.45
C PHE A 614 -2.76 -31.32 22.03
N LEU A 615 -3.15 -30.30 22.82
CA LEU A 615 -2.80 -28.90 22.57
C LEU A 615 -1.30 -28.65 22.71
N CYS A 616 -0.66 -29.20 23.75
CA CYS A 616 0.79 -29.06 23.95
C CYS A 616 1.59 -29.63 22.77
N HIS A 617 1.14 -30.75 22.18
CA HIS A 617 1.78 -31.27 20.97
C HIS A 617 1.56 -30.39 19.75
N LEU A 618 0.39 -29.76 19.61
CA LEU A 618 0.14 -28.80 18.52
C LEU A 618 0.99 -27.53 18.66
N GLU A 619 1.15 -27.01 19.87
CA GLU A 619 2.04 -25.87 20.17
C GLU A 619 3.50 -26.21 19.88
N ARG A 620 3.95 -27.42 20.22
CA ARG A 620 5.31 -27.89 19.87
C ARG A 620 5.53 -27.99 18.37
N LEU A 621 4.52 -28.46 17.63
CA LEU A 621 4.57 -28.54 16.17
C LEU A 621 4.50 -27.15 15.51
N GLU A 622 3.95 -26.16 16.20
CA GLU A 622 4.01 -24.76 15.76
C GLU A 622 5.43 -24.20 15.87
N THR A 623 6.19 -24.58 16.90
CA THR A 623 7.57 -24.13 17.10
C THR A 623 8.61 -24.92 16.30
N ASP A 624 8.49 -26.26 16.25
CA ASP A 624 9.46 -27.16 15.63
C ASP A 624 8.75 -28.22 14.77
N PHE A 625 8.69 -28.01 13.45
CA PHE A 625 8.09 -28.97 12.51
C PHE A 625 9.13 -29.97 11.98
N SER A 626 9.63 -30.84 12.86
CA SER A 626 10.63 -31.86 12.53
C SER A 626 10.01 -33.27 12.43
N ASP A 627 10.52 -34.12 11.54
CA ASP A 627 10.06 -35.52 11.38
C ASP A 627 9.88 -36.30 12.71
N PRO A 628 10.77 -36.21 13.73
CA PRO A 628 10.55 -36.91 15.00
C PRO A 628 9.35 -36.36 15.80
N SER A 629 9.15 -35.04 15.82
CA SER A 629 8.01 -34.43 16.53
C SER A 629 6.66 -34.82 15.92
N VAL A 630 6.62 -34.95 14.58
CA VAL A 630 5.43 -35.39 13.84
C VAL A 630 5.13 -36.87 14.12
N GLN A 631 6.16 -37.71 14.24
CA GLN A 631 6.00 -39.11 14.64
C GLN A 631 5.52 -39.27 16.09
N GLU A 632 6.03 -38.47 17.02
CA GLU A 632 5.57 -38.47 18.42
C GLU A 632 4.10 -38.07 18.53
N PHE A 633 3.68 -37.02 17.83
CA PHE A 633 2.28 -36.61 17.78
C PHE A 633 1.40 -37.68 17.13
N TYR A 634 1.90 -38.33 16.08
CA TYR A 634 1.20 -39.43 15.43
C TYR A 634 1.00 -40.64 16.37
N GLN A 635 2.04 -41.04 17.12
CA GLN A 635 1.95 -42.11 18.12
C GLN A 635 1.00 -41.77 19.27
N PHE A 636 0.88 -40.48 19.61
CA PHE A 636 -0.11 -40.02 20.57
C PHE A 636 -1.54 -40.17 20.02
N ILE A 637 -1.78 -39.77 18.76
CA ILE A 637 -3.11 -39.90 18.16
C ILE A 637 -3.52 -41.37 17.95
N GLU A 638 -2.58 -42.28 17.67
CA GLU A 638 -2.88 -43.71 17.56
C GLU A 638 -3.39 -44.32 18.87
N LYS A 639 -2.98 -43.77 20.01
CA LYS A 639 -3.44 -44.21 21.34
C LYS A 639 -4.82 -43.68 21.73
N LEU A 640 -5.32 -42.65 21.04
CA LEU A 640 -6.60 -42.01 21.36
C LEU A 640 -7.80 -42.72 20.73
N ASP A 641 -8.90 -42.77 21.47
CA ASP A 641 -10.17 -43.24 20.94
C ASP A 641 -10.75 -42.26 19.91
N PHE A 642 -11.17 -42.78 18.76
CA PHE A 642 -11.64 -41.94 17.64
C PHE A 642 -12.87 -41.08 17.97
N ASN A 643 -13.69 -41.50 18.94
CA ASN A 643 -14.85 -40.71 19.37
C ASN A 643 -14.43 -39.48 20.20
N GLU A 644 -13.29 -39.53 20.88
CA GLU A 644 -12.74 -38.39 21.61
C GLU A 644 -12.01 -37.44 20.66
N LEU A 645 -11.24 -38.00 19.72
CA LEU A 645 -10.60 -37.21 18.67
C LEU A 645 -11.61 -36.38 17.86
N LYS A 646 -12.79 -36.93 17.54
CA LYS A 646 -13.88 -36.17 16.89
C LYS A 646 -14.30 -34.92 17.68
N LYS A 647 -14.35 -35.04 19.02
CA LYS A 647 -14.72 -33.95 19.91
C LYS A 647 -13.62 -32.90 19.95
N TYR A 648 -12.35 -33.33 20.00
CA TYR A 648 -11.20 -32.43 19.91
C TYR A 648 -11.22 -31.65 18.59
N LEU A 649 -11.33 -32.34 17.45
CA LEU A 649 -11.38 -31.74 16.11
C LEU A 649 -12.54 -30.74 15.89
N HIS A 650 -13.56 -30.75 16.76
CA HIS A 650 -14.66 -29.78 16.71
C HIS A 650 -14.32 -28.46 17.41
N VAL A 651 -13.43 -28.49 18.41
CA VAL A 651 -13.09 -27.35 19.29
C VAL A 651 -11.76 -26.69 18.90
N ILE A 652 -11.10 -27.16 17.83
CA ILE A 652 -9.77 -26.70 17.42
C ILE A 652 -9.82 -25.37 16.64
N ASP A 653 -8.81 -24.53 16.86
CA ASP A 653 -8.56 -23.27 16.18
C ASP A 653 -8.02 -23.43 14.74
N HIS A 654 -8.26 -22.43 13.89
CA HIS A 654 -7.82 -22.45 12.49
C HIS A 654 -6.30 -22.62 12.27
N VAL A 655 -5.45 -22.18 13.20
CA VAL A 655 -3.98 -22.34 13.09
C VAL A 655 -3.61 -23.82 13.25
N SER A 656 -4.12 -24.43 14.29
CA SER A 656 -3.95 -25.86 14.56
C SER A 656 -4.54 -26.75 13.46
N ILE A 657 -5.62 -26.33 12.78
CA ILE A 657 -6.13 -27.04 11.59
C ILE A 657 -5.08 -27.10 10.48
N ARG A 658 -4.36 -26.00 10.23
CA ARG A 658 -3.30 -25.97 9.21
C ARG A 658 -2.15 -26.91 9.57
N ILE A 659 -1.68 -26.84 10.80
CA ILE A 659 -0.61 -27.73 11.31
C ILE A 659 -1.06 -29.18 11.17
N LEU A 660 -2.31 -29.49 11.53
CA LEU A 660 -2.85 -30.84 11.46
C LEU A 660 -2.99 -31.33 10.01
N LEU A 661 -3.23 -30.46 9.03
CA LEU A 661 -3.20 -30.82 7.61
C LEU A 661 -1.79 -31.10 7.11
N GLU A 662 -0.80 -30.34 7.56
CA GLU A 662 0.61 -30.56 7.23
C GLU A 662 1.11 -31.88 7.85
N VAL A 663 0.71 -32.19 9.09
CA VAL A 663 0.91 -33.50 9.74
C VAL A 663 0.23 -34.62 8.95
N ILE A 664 -1.04 -34.44 8.54
CA ILE A 664 -1.74 -35.44 7.72
C ILE A 664 -0.96 -35.67 6.42
N ALA A 665 -0.42 -34.63 5.79
CA ALA A 665 0.32 -34.74 4.54
C ALA A 665 1.60 -35.58 4.64
N GLN A 666 2.29 -35.54 5.78
CA GLN A 666 3.50 -36.34 6.04
C GLN A 666 3.19 -37.75 6.55
N THR A 667 2.08 -37.92 7.27
CA THR A 667 1.69 -39.21 7.89
C THR A 667 0.84 -40.11 7.00
N ILE A 668 0.51 -39.69 5.77
CA ILE A 668 -0.27 -40.48 4.79
C ILE A 668 0.32 -41.88 4.60
N ASP A 669 1.65 -42.00 4.60
CA ASP A 669 2.33 -43.25 4.29
C ASP A 669 2.34 -44.24 5.46
N LEU A 670 2.21 -43.76 6.70
CA LEU A 670 2.27 -44.58 7.92
C LEU A 670 0.96 -45.34 8.15
N ASN A 671 -0.19 -44.67 8.09
CA ASN A 671 -1.50 -45.33 8.19
C ASN A 671 -2.57 -44.56 7.40
N PRO A 672 -3.11 -45.13 6.32
CA PRO A 672 -4.07 -44.45 5.47
C PRO A 672 -5.48 -44.39 6.08
N LEU A 673 -5.82 -45.24 7.05
CA LEU A 673 -7.18 -45.33 7.59
C LEU A 673 -7.46 -44.27 8.66
N THR A 674 -6.52 -44.05 9.58
CA THR A 674 -6.66 -43.04 10.63
C THR A 674 -6.58 -41.62 10.05
N THR A 675 -5.65 -41.38 9.14
CA THR A 675 -5.46 -40.10 8.43
C THR A 675 -6.66 -39.73 7.56
N SER A 676 -7.19 -40.67 6.76
CA SER A 676 -8.40 -40.42 5.94
C SER A 676 -9.63 -40.12 6.78
N ARG A 677 -9.79 -40.79 7.94
CA ARG A 677 -10.89 -40.54 8.87
C ARG A 677 -10.79 -39.18 9.55
N MET A 678 -9.59 -38.78 9.97
CA MET A 678 -9.35 -37.41 10.49
C MET A 678 -9.63 -36.35 9.44
N PHE A 679 -9.14 -36.55 8.23
CA PHE A 679 -9.36 -35.61 7.13
C PHE A 679 -10.84 -35.44 6.80
N VAL A 680 -11.60 -36.53 6.70
CA VAL A 680 -13.06 -36.45 6.46
C VAL A 680 -13.77 -35.74 7.60
N GLN A 681 -13.33 -35.94 8.85
CA GLN A 681 -13.93 -35.25 10.00
C GLN A 681 -13.61 -33.75 10.01
N LEU A 682 -12.38 -33.36 9.67
CA LEU A 682 -11.98 -31.97 9.49
C LEU A 682 -12.83 -31.28 8.41
N VAL A 683 -12.99 -31.92 7.24
CA VAL A 683 -13.78 -31.36 6.13
C VAL A 683 -15.26 -31.24 6.51
N LYS A 684 -15.80 -32.20 7.29
CA LYS A 684 -17.19 -32.14 7.77
C LYS A 684 -17.43 -30.97 8.73
N ASN A 685 -16.50 -30.73 9.65
CA ASN A 685 -16.61 -29.70 10.68
C ASN A 685 -16.26 -28.31 10.13
N HIS A 686 -15.26 -28.22 9.26
CA HIS A 686 -14.66 -26.98 8.78
C HIS A 686 -14.76 -26.88 7.26
N ARG A 687 -16.00 -26.84 6.75
CA ARG A 687 -16.29 -26.82 5.29
C ARG A 687 -15.64 -25.63 4.57
N ASP A 688 -15.50 -24.51 5.27
CA ASP A 688 -14.98 -23.26 4.70
C ASP A 688 -13.48 -23.38 4.35
N VAL A 689 -12.73 -24.19 5.10
CA VAL A 689 -11.29 -24.37 4.89
C VAL A 689 -10.98 -25.31 3.71
N ALA A 690 -11.95 -26.14 3.31
CA ALA A 690 -11.80 -27.13 2.24
C ALA A 690 -11.58 -26.53 0.84
N HIS A 691 -11.81 -25.23 0.66
CA HIS A 691 -11.58 -24.52 -0.61
C HIS A 691 -10.12 -24.12 -0.87
N THR A 692 -9.22 -24.32 0.10
CA THR A 692 -7.79 -23.99 -0.06
C THR A 692 -7.03 -25.01 -0.93
N ASP A 693 -6.03 -24.54 -1.68
CA ASP A 693 -5.22 -25.39 -2.58
C ASP A 693 -4.42 -26.47 -1.84
N THR A 694 -4.09 -26.24 -0.56
CA THR A 694 -3.44 -27.24 0.32
C THR A 694 -4.32 -28.46 0.54
N PHE A 695 -5.62 -28.27 0.79
CA PHE A 695 -6.59 -29.36 0.90
C PHE A 695 -6.70 -30.18 -0.38
N ARG A 696 -6.70 -29.53 -1.55
CA ARG A 696 -6.79 -30.24 -2.84
C ARG A 696 -5.57 -31.13 -3.10
N LYS A 697 -4.37 -30.65 -2.78
CA LYS A 697 -3.12 -31.43 -2.89
C LYS A 697 -3.08 -32.62 -1.94
N ILE A 698 -3.55 -32.44 -0.71
CA ILE A 698 -3.62 -33.53 0.29
C ILE A 698 -4.68 -34.56 -0.13
N TYR A 699 -5.82 -34.09 -0.62
CA TYR A 699 -6.89 -34.95 -1.12
C TYR A 699 -6.43 -35.83 -2.29
N SER A 700 -5.73 -35.27 -3.28
CA SER A 700 -5.21 -36.06 -4.42
C SER A 700 -4.21 -37.12 -3.96
N LYS A 701 -3.28 -36.77 -3.06
CA LYS A 701 -2.29 -37.71 -2.50
C LYS A 701 -2.96 -38.85 -1.72
N MET A 702 -3.95 -38.55 -0.90
CA MET A 702 -4.69 -39.59 -0.17
C MET A 702 -5.49 -40.50 -1.10
N LEU A 703 -6.12 -39.93 -2.14
CA LEU A 703 -6.92 -40.70 -3.09
C LEU A 703 -6.04 -41.69 -3.87
N GLU A 704 -4.85 -41.27 -4.28
CA GLU A 704 -3.84 -42.13 -4.90
C GLU A 704 -3.41 -43.26 -3.96
N ARG A 705 -3.12 -42.96 -2.68
CA ARG A 705 -2.72 -43.99 -1.70
C ARG A 705 -3.83 -45.00 -1.40
N VAL A 706 -5.09 -44.55 -1.30
CA VAL A 706 -6.25 -45.43 -1.10
C VAL A 706 -6.46 -46.35 -2.32
N ARG A 707 -6.19 -45.87 -3.53
CA ARG A 707 -6.22 -46.72 -4.74
C ARG A 707 -5.12 -47.78 -4.69
N ASN A 708 -3.89 -47.38 -4.41
CA ASN A 708 -2.74 -48.30 -4.36
C ASN A 708 -2.94 -49.40 -3.31
N THR A 709 -3.44 -49.06 -2.12
CA THR A 709 -3.73 -50.05 -1.07
C THR A 709 -4.86 -51.00 -1.47
N ARG A 710 -5.94 -50.50 -2.08
CA ARG A 710 -7.02 -51.37 -2.60
C ARG A 710 -6.53 -52.33 -3.67
N GLU A 711 -5.66 -51.88 -4.56
CA GLU A 711 -5.06 -52.75 -5.58
C GLU A 711 -4.20 -53.86 -4.94
N LEU A 712 -3.37 -53.54 -3.95
CA LEU A 712 -2.58 -54.53 -3.19
C LEU A 712 -3.46 -55.54 -2.42
N TYR A 713 -4.57 -55.10 -1.85
CA TYR A 713 -5.51 -56.02 -1.19
C TYR A 713 -6.20 -56.93 -2.20
N ASN A 714 -6.60 -56.40 -3.36
CA ASN A 714 -7.25 -57.20 -4.40
C ASN A 714 -6.30 -58.24 -5.00
N THR A 715 -5.02 -57.91 -5.17
CA THR A 715 -4.02 -58.88 -5.63
C THR A 715 -3.76 -59.96 -4.58
N SER A 716 -3.70 -59.59 -3.30
CA SER A 716 -3.54 -60.54 -2.18
C SER A 716 -4.77 -61.44 -2.01
N LEU A 717 -5.99 -60.90 -2.17
CA LEU A 717 -7.23 -61.67 -2.17
C LEU A 717 -7.30 -62.63 -3.35
N ALA A 718 -6.92 -62.18 -4.56
CA ALA A 718 -6.88 -63.05 -5.73
C ALA A 718 -5.86 -64.19 -5.58
N GLN A 719 -4.74 -63.97 -4.89
CA GLN A 719 -3.78 -65.01 -4.54
C GLN A 719 -4.35 -66.00 -3.52
N LEU A 720 -5.01 -65.51 -2.46
CA LEU A 720 -5.68 -66.35 -1.46
C LEU A 720 -6.83 -67.18 -2.06
N ASP A 721 -7.63 -66.61 -2.95
CA ASP A 721 -8.70 -67.32 -3.66
C ASP A 721 -8.12 -68.39 -4.60
N ALA A 722 -6.99 -68.11 -5.26
CA ALA A 722 -6.28 -69.11 -6.06
C ALA A 722 -5.72 -70.25 -5.18
N ASP A 723 -5.14 -69.93 -4.03
CA ASP A 723 -4.63 -70.91 -3.07
C ASP A 723 -5.74 -71.76 -2.44
N LEU A 724 -6.89 -71.15 -2.11
CA LEU A 724 -8.08 -71.84 -1.61
C LEU A 724 -8.71 -72.75 -2.68
N SER A 725 -8.70 -72.34 -3.95
CA SER A 725 -9.19 -73.16 -5.06
C SER A 725 -8.30 -74.39 -5.34
N ASN A 726 -7.03 -74.35 -4.92
CA ASN A 726 -6.11 -75.49 -4.99
C ASN A 726 -6.29 -76.48 -3.82
N TYR A 727 -6.96 -76.07 -2.73
CA TYR A 727 -7.38 -76.96 -1.64
C TYR A 727 -8.82 -77.44 -1.86
N THR A 728 -9.03 -78.34 -2.82
CA THR A 728 -10.22 -79.18 -2.82
C THR A 728 -10.12 -80.18 -1.67
N ILE A 729 -11.13 -80.16 -0.81
CA ILE A 729 -11.38 -81.07 0.31
C ILE A 729 -11.30 -82.53 -0.19
N ASP A 730 -10.38 -83.31 0.38
CA ASP A 730 -10.49 -84.78 0.46
C ASP A 730 -11.50 -85.17 1.55
#